data_AF-A0A838DH25-F1
#
_entry.id   AF-A0A838DH25-F1
#
_cell.length_a   1.000
_cell.length_b   1.000
_cell.length_c   1.000
_cell.angle_alpha   90.00
_cell.angle_beta   90.00
_cell.angle_gamma   90.00
#
_symmetry.space_group_name_H-M   'P 1'
#
loop_
_entity.id
_entity.type
_entity.pdbx_description
1 polymer ?
#
loop_
_entity_poly.entity_id
_entity_poly.type
_entity_poly.pdbx_seq_one_letter_code
_entity_poly.pdbx_strand_id
1 'polypeptide(L)'
;MGLTVLSFAGAPPQPDNRGEQRATLTPQQSLAQLQQSRGNALSAQVSRKTGAYSFVKAAPGSVIVSANKAASPKTRALTFLADHGALIGMNGAEQAAISKGGAPAEGSELRIVKTQTDALGLSHVRFNQYYKGLSVFGAQVIVHMNDAGITAVNGDFAPGVALSTVPAVNKDGAGAIAVAIVRKGSPDAAASVNKTELALYPQGILEGNGAASRLAYAVEVAGSEQSEQVWIDAQNGTLLVRIPLHKTAINRTIYSPNYDPANPDLFVQRREGDPPHPVPFVNNLYDFAGHTYNLYASGFGYASYDGFDKKMISVYLINEKCPNAYWNGQSTNYCPAFDADDIVSHEWSHAYTEYTHALIYAFQSGALNESYSDIFGEAVDLLNGVDGIGGNNNAQVYPDGQRWLVGEDLGEEVQQLLLRDMYDPDRLGDPGKVSSVNYACGTDDGGGVHTNSGVPNHGFALVVDGTQFAPGNTYNGQTVTGIGMTKAAAIYFRAESVYQVPTTGFADHDTALQTSCSDLTGAQLKNLSTTSPTGTNSSEVITAGDCAELAKAMLAVEMSTPPICATGPLLSPDPAPICEGSATIFLEDWETGEDGWTKTSMGFGTGLIDWEDSSKAATRFFHVVSGLPGGRTGSAAFAIDPKIGEPGGGTCTPGGDYSGSHTLDSPAIIIPPGVTAPQLSFDHYVATEAGVDGGQVEISRNGGPYTLLPKSQYVFNPPNVAFNEAAPVGNNTGPNPGEDAWTGTNLGGAILGSWGTTVANLATVAQPGDSIKIRFTWSQDGCNGVEGWYIDNVRVFSCPVFEAPTLSTGVDYENPDTDGSFTLNWVRPSGAVGPDLLQVSQTSCAPLLSDDAEAGLAKWTTSSSGTGALQWKIDNSKPQHASNTFNVQAVNGVTNAESYLTYNDPITIPAFGQTVLSWNDWDLNEGEDNVFVDVSEDNGATWAPVYLHNRSELGTGPVAFATESLFPRSVDLTIYSSKTIRLRFRFSLGPEDRAGSVPLGWYVDDILLMNDNWSDVASTAGTSLLQSKGSGSYCYRVRTAYLVGSEVALSPFSNVVNVTVAPGIVPAVSRKVHAGTHDIPLPLTGPAGVECRRGSGPSSRNHQVVFQFGQAATFTGATCGGVATTTSVSGNEVTVNCNGIANAKTVTASLLNVIDGTGPARTVSVLMSVLLGDTNADRSVNSADIDQTKSRSGQPVSAANFRSDVNVDGSLNSADVRLVKSKSGTALP
;
A
#
# COMPACT_ATOMS: atom_id res chain seq x y z
N MET A 1 6.51 -23.10 -60.20
CA MET A 1 5.46 -23.30 -59.17
C MET A 1 4.99 -21.92 -58.78
N GLY A 2 3.80 -21.55 -59.24
CA GLY A 2 3.25 -20.22 -59.03
C GLY A 2 2.45 -20.14 -57.74
N LEU A 3 2.47 -18.97 -57.10
CA LEU A 3 1.35 -18.48 -56.33
C LEU A 3 1.20 -16.97 -56.55
N THR A 4 -0.05 -16.55 -56.60
CA THR A 4 -0.55 -15.34 -57.22
C THR A 4 -0.91 -14.29 -56.15
N VAL A 5 -0.23 -13.14 -56.23
CA VAL A 5 -0.63 -11.71 -56.18
C VAL A 5 -1.95 -11.24 -55.46
N LEU A 6 -1.77 -10.06 -54.81
CA LEU A 6 -2.66 -8.88 -54.53
C LEU A 6 -3.15 -8.75 -53.07
N SER A 7 -3.06 -7.60 -52.38
CA SER A 7 -2.60 -6.24 -52.72
C SER A 7 -2.58 -5.37 -51.44
N PHE A 8 -1.71 -4.37 -51.34
CA PHE A 8 -2.11 -3.00 -51.00
C PHE A 8 -1.11 -2.02 -51.62
N ALA A 9 -1.63 -1.07 -52.38
CA ALA A 9 -0.90 -0.10 -53.19
C ALA A 9 -0.20 0.93 -52.29
N GLY A 10 1.11 1.09 -52.45
CA GLY A 10 1.83 2.28 -52.00
C GLY A 10 1.47 3.47 -52.90
N ALA A 11 1.02 4.55 -52.29
CA ALA A 11 0.68 5.79 -52.98
C ALA A 11 1.88 6.35 -53.77
N PRO A 12 1.64 7.04 -54.92
CA PRO A 12 2.70 7.66 -55.70
C PRO A 12 3.35 8.83 -54.94
N PRO A 13 4.60 9.21 -55.28
CA PRO A 13 5.30 10.28 -54.60
C PRO A 13 4.54 11.61 -54.79
N GLN A 14 4.13 12.23 -53.69
CA GLN A 14 3.57 13.57 -53.73
C GLN A 14 4.65 14.58 -54.16
N PRO A 15 4.28 15.61 -54.94
CA PRO A 15 5.18 16.67 -55.33
C PRO A 15 5.66 17.48 -54.12
N ASP A 16 6.91 17.92 -54.22
CA ASP A 16 7.64 18.72 -53.23
C ASP A 16 6.98 20.10 -53.04
N ASN A 17 6.13 20.21 -52.01
CA ASN A 17 5.59 21.48 -51.52
C ASN A 17 6.41 22.03 -50.32
N ARG A 18 7.76 21.95 -50.32
CA ARG A 18 8.62 22.55 -49.27
C ARG A 18 8.70 24.10 -49.33
N GLY A 19 7.66 24.76 -49.85
CA GLY A 19 7.59 26.21 -50.04
C GLY A 19 6.63 26.97 -49.11
N GLU A 20 5.79 26.29 -48.32
CA GLU A 20 4.89 26.95 -47.37
C GLU A 20 5.52 27.09 -45.98
N GLN A 21 5.22 28.17 -45.26
CA GLN A 21 5.60 28.36 -43.86
C GLN A 21 5.16 27.13 -43.05
N ARG A 22 6.10 26.26 -42.64
CA ARG A 22 5.81 25.19 -41.68
C ARG A 22 5.20 25.83 -40.44
N ALA A 23 4.00 25.39 -40.06
CA ALA A 23 3.40 25.78 -38.79
C ALA A 23 4.42 25.51 -37.66
N THR A 24 4.66 26.50 -36.79
CA THR A 24 5.64 26.36 -35.72
C THR A 24 5.05 25.44 -34.65
N LEU A 25 5.43 24.17 -34.69
CA LEU A 25 5.05 23.21 -33.67
C LEU A 25 5.78 23.54 -32.36
N THR A 26 5.08 23.42 -31.24
CA THR A 26 5.75 23.40 -29.93
C THR A 26 6.62 22.14 -29.81
N PRO A 27 7.66 22.13 -28.94
CA PRO A 27 8.43 20.92 -28.68
C PRO A 27 7.54 19.72 -28.37
N GLN A 28 6.53 19.90 -27.51
CA GLN A 28 5.58 18.86 -27.11
C GLN A 28 4.76 18.33 -28.29
N GLN A 29 4.27 19.22 -29.17
CA GLN A 29 3.57 18.82 -30.39
C GLN A 29 4.50 18.05 -31.35
N SER A 30 5.75 18.50 -31.48
CA SER A 30 6.75 17.83 -32.31
C SER A 30 7.09 16.43 -31.78
N LEU A 31 7.17 16.24 -30.46
CA LEU A 31 7.41 14.94 -29.85
C LEU A 31 6.19 14.02 -30.02
N ALA A 32 4.97 14.54 -29.77
CA ALA A 32 3.74 13.78 -29.92
C ALA A 32 3.55 13.26 -31.35
N GLN A 33 3.78 14.09 -32.36
CA GLN A 33 3.75 13.67 -33.77
C GLN A 33 4.81 12.60 -34.07
N LEU A 34 6.01 12.76 -33.52
CA LEU A 34 7.09 11.79 -33.70
C LEU A 34 6.76 10.44 -33.03
N GLN A 35 6.22 10.44 -31.82
CA GLN A 35 5.77 9.23 -31.13
C GLN A 35 4.61 8.55 -31.89
N GLN A 36 3.64 9.32 -32.38
CA GLN A 36 2.50 8.78 -33.13
C GLN A 36 2.91 8.11 -34.44
N SER A 37 3.91 8.66 -35.14
CA SER A 37 4.43 8.07 -36.40
C SER A 37 5.30 6.82 -36.20
N ARG A 38 5.76 6.55 -34.97
CA ARG A 38 6.72 5.47 -34.66
C ARG A 38 6.10 4.25 -33.98
N GLY A 39 4.97 4.41 -33.28
CA GLY A 39 4.32 3.33 -32.53
C GLY A 39 5.03 2.87 -31.24
N ASN A 40 6.28 3.31 -31.00
CA ASN A 40 7.06 3.04 -29.77
C ASN A 40 7.36 4.33 -29.00
N ALA A 41 7.42 4.23 -27.66
CA ALA A 41 7.69 5.38 -26.79
C ALA A 41 9.13 5.93 -26.95
N LEU A 42 9.25 7.25 -26.97
CA LEU A 42 10.51 7.98 -26.84
C LEU A 42 10.67 8.41 -25.39
N SER A 43 11.89 8.33 -24.87
CA SER A 43 12.25 9.02 -23.63
C SER A 43 12.69 10.43 -24.00
N ALA A 44 12.08 11.43 -23.37
CA ALA A 44 12.37 12.83 -23.62
C ALA A 44 12.41 13.60 -22.29
N GLN A 45 13.44 14.42 -22.12
CA GLN A 45 13.64 15.28 -20.95
C GLN A 45 13.50 16.74 -21.38
N VAL A 46 12.62 17.48 -20.69
CA VAL A 46 12.45 18.92 -20.92
C VAL A 46 13.52 19.68 -20.14
N SER A 47 14.23 20.57 -20.81
CA SER A 47 15.13 21.52 -20.20
C SER A 47 14.32 22.55 -19.42
N ARG A 48 14.46 22.61 -18.10
CA ARG A 48 13.91 23.72 -17.29
C ARG A 48 14.50 25.07 -17.70
N LYS A 49 15.65 25.08 -18.39
CA LYS A 49 16.35 26.27 -18.89
C LYS A 49 15.69 26.87 -20.14
N THR A 50 15.18 26.03 -21.05
CA THR A 50 14.71 26.48 -22.38
C THR A 50 13.23 26.17 -22.65
N GLY A 51 12.59 25.32 -21.85
CA GLY A 51 11.23 24.83 -22.09
C GLY A 51 11.10 23.85 -23.26
N ALA A 52 12.20 23.53 -23.96
CA ALA A 52 12.30 22.53 -25.02
C ALA A 52 13.01 21.27 -24.52
N TYR A 53 13.07 20.21 -25.33
CA TYR A 53 13.73 18.97 -24.91
C TYR A 53 15.26 19.11 -24.96
N SER A 54 15.93 18.96 -23.80
CA SER A 54 17.40 18.87 -23.70
C SER A 54 17.92 17.47 -24.04
N PHE A 55 17.03 16.48 -24.02
CA PHE A 55 17.37 15.10 -24.37
C PHE A 55 16.16 14.40 -24.98
N VAL A 56 16.35 13.73 -26.12
CA VAL A 56 15.38 12.79 -26.69
C VAL A 56 16.13 11.54 -27.13
N LYS A 57 15.71 10.36 -26.69
CA LYS A 57 16.27 9.06 -27.08
C LYS A 57 15.22 8.03 -27.44
N ALA A 58 15.60 7.14 -28.36
CA ALA A 58 14.89 5.89 -28.58
C ALA A 58 15.27 4.84 -27.52
N ALA A 59 14.40 3.86 -27.31
CA ALA A 59 14.71 2.67 -26.51
C ALA A 59 15.93 1.91 -27.07
N PRO A 60 16.66 1.14 -26.23
CA PRO A 60 17.78 0.33 -26.69
C PRO A 60 17.44 -0.52 -27.92
N GLY A 61 18.34 -0.54 -28.91
CA GLY A 61 18.12 -1.26 -30.18
C GLY A 61 17.17 -0.59 -31.18
N SER A 62 16.54 0.55 -30.84
CA SER A 62 15.65 1.33 -31.72
C SER A 62 16.26 2.67 -32.14
N VAL A 63 15.61 3.35 -33.08
CA VAL A 63 16.01 4.69 -33.57
C VAL A 63 14.87 5.69 -33.48
N ILE A 64 15.22 6.97 -33.31
CA ILE A 64 14.33 8.13 -33.36
C ILE A 64 13.75 8.30 -34.78
N VAL A 65 14.60 8.22 -35.79
CA VAL A 65 14.17 8.15 -37.19
C VAL A 65 15.15 7.28 -37.94
N SER A 66 14.64 6.48 -38.88
CA SER A 66 15.52 5.83 -39.85
C SER A 66 16.20 6.89 -40.70
N ALA A 67 17.46 6.66 -41.04
CA ALA A 67 18.20 7.59 -41.86
C ALA A 67 18.95 6.84 -42.96
N ASN A 68 19.13 7.48 -44.11
CA ASN A 68 19.83 6.86 -45.22
C ASN A 68 21.31 6.63 -44.85
N LYS A 69 21.69 5.36 -44.63
CA LYS A 69 23.07 4.96 -44.30
C LYS A 69 24.10 5.41 -45.34
N ALA A 70 23.70 5.59 -46.60
CA ALA A 70 24.60 6.10 -47.65
C ALA A 70 24.93 7.60 -47.52
N ALA A 71 24.16 8.36 -46.72
CA ALA A 71 24.43 9.76 -46.43
C ALA A 71 25.43 9.90 -45.27
N SER A 72 26.31 10.90 -45.36
CA SER A 72 27.30 11.16 -44.29
C SER A 72 26.61 11.45 -42.94
N PRO A 73 27.23 11.16 -41.78
CA PRO A 73 26.67 11.49 -40.47
C PRO A 73 26.27 12.96 -40.35
N LYS A 74 27.07 13.86 -40.93
CA LYS A 74 26.76 15.29 -41.03
C LYS A 74 25.43 15.54 -41.75
N THR A 75 25.26 14.96 -42.94
CA THR A 75 24.03 15.12 -43.74
C THR A 75 22.82 14.60 -42.97
N ARG A 76 22.95 13.42 -42.35
CA ARG A 76 21.89 12.80 -41.54
C ARG A 76 21.48 13.66 -40.35
N ALA A 77 22.45 14.23 -39.62
CA ALA A 77 22.17 15.14 -38.51
C ALA A 77 21.48 16.43 -38.96
N LEU A 78 21.94 17.05 -40.05
CA LEU A 78 21.32 18.26 -40.59
C LEU A 78 19.89 18.00 -41.09
N THR A 79 19.64 16.88 -41.76
CA THR A 79 18.29 16.49 -42.16
C THR A 79 17.40 16.31 -40.94
N PHE A 80 17.88 15.61 -39.92
CA PHE A 80 17.12 15.43 -38.68
C PHE A 80 16.76 16.77 -38.01
N LEU A 81 17.71 17.69 -37.89
CA LEU A 81 17.46 19.00 -37.28
C LEU A 81 16.57 19.91 -38.15
N ALA A 82 16.63 19.77 -39.48
CA ALA A 82 15.70 20.46 -40.37
C ALA A 82 14.26 19.97 -40.22
N ASP A 83 14.08 18.66 -40.01
CA ASP A 83 12.75 18.05 -39.94
C ASP A 83 12.14 18.06 -38.54
N HIS A 84 12.98 17.96 -37.50
CA HIS A 84 12.59 17.76 -36.11
C HIS A 84 13.27 18.73 -35.12
N GLY A 85 13.85 19.83 -35.60
CA GLY A 85 14.54 20.83 -34.77
C GLY A 85 13.63 21.52 -33.75
N ALA A 86 12.31 21.51 -33.96
CA ALA A 86 11.33 21.99 -32.99
C ALA A 86 11.44 21.25 -31.63
N LEU A 87 11.88 19.98 -31.61
CA LEU A 87 12.09 19.22 -30.38
C LEU A 87 13.03 19.94 -29.40
N ILE A 88 14.09 20.53 -29.92
CA ILE A 88 15.13 21.21 -29.14
C ILE A 88 14.88 22.73 -29.06
N GLY A 89 13.73 23.22 -29.53
CA GLY A 89 13.34 24.62 -29.41
C GLY A 89 13.69 25.50 -30.62
N MET A 90 14.04 24.92 -31.76
CA MET A 90 14.22 25.69 -32.99
C MET A 90 12.89 26.14 -33.60
N ASN A 91 12.81 27.40 -34.03
CA ASN A 91 11.65 27.92 -34.75
C ASN A 91 11.63 27.47 -36.22
N GLY A 92 10.52 27.75 -36.92
CA GLY A 92 10.36 27.34 -38.32
C GLY A 92 11.35 27.99 -39.30
N ALA A 93 11.81 29.22 -39.04
CA ALA A 93 12.79 29.91 -39.88
C ALA A 93 14.19 29.30 -39.73
N GLU A 94 14.58 28.92 -38.51
CA GLU A 94 15.85 28.25 -38.20
C GLU A 94 15.90 26.85 -38.83
N GLN A 95 14.80 26.09 -38.74
CA GLN A 95 14.69 24.77 -39.41
C GLN A 95 14.76 24.90 -40.95
N ALA A 96 14.05 25.86 -41.54
CA ALA A 96 14.06 26.09 -42.98
C ALA A 96 15.44 26.55 -43.51
N ALA A 97 16.20 27.29 -42.70
CA ALA A 97 17.55 27.72 -43.04
C ALA A 97 18.53 26.53 -43.10
N ILE A 98 18.43 25.57 -42.16
CA ILE A 98 19.19 24.32 -42.23
C ILE A 98 18.90 23.57 -43.53
N SER A 99 17.63 23.44 -43.93
CA SER A 99 17.25 22.77 -45.19
C SER A 99 17.87 23.42 -46.43
N LYS A 100 18.14 24.73 -46.39
CA LYS A 100 18.73 25.51 -47.49
C LYS A 100 20.25 25.63 -47.40
N GLY A 101 20.87 25.09 -46.35
CA GLY A 101 22.32 25.14 -46.13
C GLY A 101 22.87 26.54 -45.83
N GLY A 102 22.07 27.42 -45.24
CA GLY A 102 22.45 28.81 -44.93
C GLY A 102 22.04 29.26 -43.53
N ALA A 103 22.39 30.49 -43.14
CA ALA A 103 21.94 31.12 -41.89
C ALA A 103 20.52 31.71 -42.05
N PRO A 104 19.67 31.67 -41.01
CA PRO A 104 18.33 32.25 -41.10
C PRO A 104 18.38 33.79 -41.14
N ALA A 105 17.40 34.42 -41.79
CA ALA A 105 17.24 35.88 -41.79
C ALA A 105 16.82 36.41 -40.41
N GLU A 106 16.06 35.61 -39.66
CA GLU A 106 15.63 35.86 -38.27
C GLU A 106 15.88 34.60 -37.43
N GLY A 107 16.49 34.74 -36.26
CA GLY A 107 16.85 33.62 -35.36
C GLY A 107 18.34 33.25 -35.38
N SER A 108 18.66 32.10 -34.80
CA SER A 108 20.01 31.58 -34.61
C SER A 108 20.40 30.52 -35.64
N GLU A 109 21.68 30.47 -36.01
CA GLU A 109 22.25 29.42 -36.84
C GLU A 109 22.95 28.34 -35.99
N LEU A 110 22.98 27.10 -36.48
CA LEU A 110 23.80 26.02 -35.91
C LEU A 110 25.01 25.76 -36.79
N ARG A 111 26.22 25.83 -36.20
CA ARG A 111 27.48 25.56 -36.89
C ARG A 111 28.12 24.29 -36.35
N ILE A 112 28.52 23.40 -37.25
CA ILE A 112 29.16 22.13 -36.87
C ILE A 112 30.53 22.40 -36.27
N VAL A 113 30.75 21.85 -35.07
CA VAL A 113 32.01 21.90 -34.35
C VAL A 113 32.84 20.66 -34.63
N LYS A 114 32.21 19.48 -34.55
CA LYS A 114 32.90 18.20 -34.65
C LYS A 114 31.95 17.10 -35.14
N THR A 115 32.48 16.22 -35.98
CA THR A 115 31.89 14.92 -36.29
C THR A 115 32.86 13.85 -35.84
N GLN A 116 32.39 12.89 -35.03
CA GLN A 116 33.22 11.80 -34.52
C GLN A 116 32.42 10.50 -34.53
N THR A 117 33.06 9.40 -34.91
CA THR A 117 32.55 8.05 -34.62
C THR A 117 33.34 7.50 -33.46
N ASP A 118 32.65 6.96 -32.46
CA ASP A 118 33.27 6.37 -31.29
C ASP A 118 33.72 4.91 -31.54
N ALA A 119 34.34 4.30 -30.54
CA ALA A 119 34.83 2.92 -30.61
C ALA A 119 33.70 1.88 -30.68
N LEU A 120 32.46 2.26 -30.36
CA LEU A 120 31.26 1.42 -30.42
C LEU A 120 30.54 1.53 -31.78
N GLY A 121 31.07 2.35 -32.70
CA GLY A 121 30.49 2.56 -34.03
C GLY A 121 29.34 3.56 -34.07
N LEU A 122 29.10 4.31 -32.99
CA LEU A 122 28.12 5.40 -32.97
C LEU A 122 28.76 6.68 -33.49
N SER A 123 28.08 7.36 -34.41
CA SER A 123 28.48 8.68 -34.89
C SER A 123 27.78 9.78 -34.10
N HIS A 124 28.52 10.85 -33.81
CA HIS A 124 28.07 12.04 -33.09
C HIS A 124 28.42 13.29 -33.89
N VAL A 125 27.43 14.15 -34.10
CA VAL A 125 27.62 15.45 -34.76
C VAL A 125 27.27 16.55 -33.77
N ARG A 126 28.25 17.38 -33.42
CA ARG A 126 28.15 18.45 -32.43
C ARG A 126 28.04 19.81 -33.11
N PHE A 127 27.11 20.64 -32.66
CA PHE A 127 26.79 21.96 -33.22
C PHE A 127 26.81 23.03 -32.13
N ASN A 128 27.47 24.15 -32.38
CA ASN A 128 27.32 25.35 -31.54
C ASN A 128 26.28 26.28 -32.16
N GLN A 129 25.51 26.94 -31.31
CA GLN A 129 24.57 27.98 -31.71
C GLN A 129 25.28 29.34 -31.87
N TYR A 130 24.91 30.06 -32.93
CA TYR A 130 25.34 31.43 -33.18
C TYR A 130 24.12 32.31 -33.49
N TYR A 131 24.13 33.57 -33.07
CA TYR A 131 23.12 34.55 -33.41
C TYR A 131 23.77 35.75 -34.10
N LYS A 132 23.41 35.99 -35.38
CA LYS A 132 24.01 37.04 -36.22
C LYS A 132 25.55 37.06 -36.18
N GLY A 133 26.16 35.87 -36.18
CA GLY A 133 27.61 35.68 -36.14
C GLY A 133 28.26 35.71 -34.76
N LEU A 134 27.53 36.04 -33.70
CA LEU A 134 28.01 35.96 -32.31
C LEU A 134 27.75 34.58 -31.73
N SER A 135 28.70 34.02 -30.99
CA SER A 135 28.51 32.74 -30.30
C SER A 135 27.45 32.88 -29.19
N VAL A 136 26.63 31.85 -29.03
CA VAL A 136 25.74 31.73 -27.88
C VAL A 136 26.41 30.81 -26.87
N PHE A 137 26.80 31.35 -25.71
CA PHE A 137 27.55 30.62 -24.71
C PHE A 137 26.75 29.44 -24.15
N GLY A 138 27.41 28.28 -23.99
CA GLY A 138 26.79 27.06 -23.45
C GLY A 138 25.77 26.37 -24.38
N ALA A 139 25.27 27.05 -25.42
CA ALA A 139 24.24 26.51 -26.30
C ALA A 139 24.83 25.60 -27.38
N GLN A 140 24.69 24.30 -27.16
CA GLN A 140 25.24 23.26 -28.01
C GLN A 140 24.24 22.11 -28.18
N VAL A 141 24.20 21.55 -29.39
CA VAL A 141 23.34 20.42 -29.75
C VAL A 141 24.21 19.29 -30.28
N ILE A 142 23.92 18.06 -29.89
CA ILE A 142 24.59 16.86 -30.37
C ILE A 142 23.54 15.89 -30.91
N VAL A 143 23.78 15.37 -32.11
CA VAL A 143 22.96 14.33 -32.72
C VAL A 143 23.76 13.03 -32.76
N HIS A 144 23.21 11.99 -32.13
CA HIS A 144 23.79 10.65 -32.04
C HIS A 144 23.09 9.70 -33.02
N MET A 145 23.85 8.83 -33.66
CA MET A 145 23.32 7.89 -34.65
C MET A 145 24.15 6.63 -34.77
N ASN A 146 23.51 5.56 -35.20
CA ASN A 146 24.15 4.33 -35.67
C ASN A 146 23.85 4.13 -37.16
N ASP A 147 24.16 2.95 -37.70
CA ASP A 147 23.88 2.59 -39.09
C ASP A 147 22.38 2.56 -39.43
N ALA A 148 21.51 2.28 -38.46
CA ALA A 148 20.07 2.17 -38.67
C ALA A 148 19.36 3.52 -38.69
N GLY A 149 19.86 4.52 -37.95
CA GLY A 149 19.14 5.79 -37.79
C GLY A 149 19.70 6.69 -36.70
N ILE A 150 18.98 7.79 -36.43
CA ILE A 150 19.29 8.70 -35.32
C ILE A 150 18.86 8.02 -34.02
N THR A 151 19.73 7.88 -33.02
CA THR A 151 19.44 7.17 -31.77
C THR A 151 19.11 8.11 -30.63
N ALA A 152 19.74 9.30 -30.60
CA ALA A 152 19.48 10.34 -29.62
C ALA A 152 19.78 11.74 -30.18
N VAL A 153 19.17 12.76 -29.60
CA VAL A 153 19.59 14.16 -29.70
C VAL A 153 19.61 14.75 -28.31
N ASN A 154 20.66 15.50 -27.98
CA ASN A 154 20.76 16.16 -26.68
C ASN A 154 21.54 17.48 -26.74
N GLY A 155 21.47 18.22 -25.64
CA GLY A 155 22.08 19.52 -25.48
C GLY A 155 21.04 20.65 -25.43
N ASP A 156 21.50 21.86 -25.15
CA ASP A 156 20.66 23.05 -24.98
C ASP A 156 20.79 23.98 -26.19
N PHE A 157 19.66 24.32 -26.81
CA PHE A 157 19.56 25.39 -27.81
C PHE A 157 18.79 26.56 -27.18
N ALA A 158 19.30 27.79 -27.25
CA ALA A 158 18.61 28.95 -26.69
C ALA A 158 17.49 29.42 -27.65
N PRO A 159 16.20 29.22 -27.33
CA PRO A 159 15.10 29.55 -28.23
C PRO A 159 14.82 31.05 -28.23
N GLY A 160 14.22 31.56 -29.32
CA GLY A 160 13.62 32.90 -29.33
C GLY A 160 14.59 34.08 -29.18
N VAL A 161 15.86 33.91 -29.53
CA VAL A 161 16.85 34.99 -29.44
C VAL A 161 16.49 36.16 -30.37
N ALA A 162 16.14 37.30 -29.79
CA ALA A 162 15.77 38.53 -30.50
C ALA A 162 16.43 39.75 -29.83
N LEU A 163 17.75 39.90 -30.03
CA LEU A 163 18.54 40.95 -29.37
C LEU A 163 19.23 41.87 -30.37
N SER A 164 19.46 43.12 -29.95
CA SER A 164 20.45 43.99 -30.62
C SER A 164 21.85 43.43 -30.37
N THR A 165 22.67 43.36 -31.41
CA THR A 165 24.08 42.93 -31.34
C THR A 165 25.05 44.12 -31.27
N VAL A 166 24.54 45.34 -31.10
CA VAL A 166 25.34 46.55 -30.96
C VAL A 166 25.56 46.82 -29.46
N PRO A 167 26.81 46.74 -28.96
CA PRO A 167 27.10 46.99 -27.54
C PRO A 167 27.14 48.50 -27.24
N ALA A 168 26.60 48.91 -26.09
CA ALA A 168 26.67 50.30 -25.61
C ALA A 168 27.93 50.54 -24.75
N VAL A 169 28.41 49.50 -24.06
CA VAL A 169 29.73 49.48 -23.43
C VAL A 169 30.74 49.03 -24.47
N ASN A 170 31.83 49.76 -24.67
CA ASN A 170 32.88 49.33 -25.60
C ASN A 170 33.76 48.22 -24.99
N LYS A 171 34.48 47.51 -25.85
CA LYS A 171 35.33 46.37 -25.49
C LYS A 171 36.34 46.70 -24.37
N ASP A 172 36.99 47.86 -24.46
CA ASP A 172 38.01 48.28 -23.48
C ASP A 172 37.38 48.64 -22.12
N GLY A 173 36.19 49.24 -22.14
CA GLY A 173 35.40 49.54 -20.94
C GLY A 173 34.96 48.28 -20.21
N ALA A 174 34.48 47.25 -20.93
CA ALA A 174 34.16 45.96 -20.34
C ALA A 174 35.41 45.28 -19.75
N GLY A 175 36.56 45.39 -20.41
CA GLY A 175 37.85 44.92 -19.90
C GLY A 175 38.27 45.61 -18.61
N ALA A 176 38.13 46.93 -18.53
CA ALA A 176 38.43 47.70 -17.32
C ALA A 176 37.50 47.34 -16.16
N ILE A 177 36.20 47.16 -16.42
CA ILE A 177 35.21 46.72 -15.43
C ILE A 177 35.58 45.33 -14.90
N ALA A 178 35.89 44.37 -15.78
CA ALA A 178 36.27 43.02 -15.39
C ALA A 178 37.55 42.99 -14.54
N VAL A 179 38.58 43.76 -14.90
CA VAL A 179 39.80 43.89 -14.09
C VAL A 179 39.50 44.51 -12.73
N ALA A 180 38.64 45.53 -12.66
CA ALA A 180 38.23 46.14 -11.39
C ALA A 180 37.47 45.15 -10.49
N ILE A 181 36.60 44.31 -11.07
CA ILE A 181 35.87 43.25 -10.37
C ILE A 181 36.84 42.21 -9.80
N VAL A 182 37.80 41.75 -10.60
CA VAL A 182 38.81 40.76 -10.14
C VAL A 182 39.71 41.35 -9.06
N ARG A 183 40.15 42.61 -9.20
CA ARG A 183 40.95 43.30 -8.16
C ARG A 183 40.19 43.54 -6.86
N LYS A 184 38.86 43.67 -6.88
CA LYS A 184 38.07 43.85 -5.65
C LYS A 184 38.17 42.63 -4.72
N GLY A 185 38.40 41.44 -5.27
CA GLY A 185 38.66 40.21 -4.48
C GLY A 185 40.13 39.99 -4.11
N SER A 186 41.06 40.76 -4.69
CA SER A 186 42.50 40.67 -4.41
C SER A 186 43.18 42.03 -4.72
N PRO A 187 43.10 43.00 -3.78
CA PRO A 187 43.44 44.41 -4.06
C PRO A 187 44.89 44.66 -4.50
N ASP A 188 45.82 43.77 -4.11
CA ASP A 188 47.25 43.87 -4.37
C ASP A 188 47.74 43.03 -5.57
N ALA A 189 46.84 42.30 -6.24
CA ALA A 189 47.18 41.40 -7.35
C ALA A 189 47.32 42.13 -8.70
N ALA A 190 48.38 41.80 -9.45
CA ALA A 190 48.54 42.24 -10.82
C ALA A 190 47.50 41.55 -11.73
N ALA A 191 46.37 42.21 -11.99
CA ALA A 191 45.33 41.72 -12.91
C ALA A 191 45.40 42.43 -14.28
N SER A 192 45.33 41.65 -15.37
CA SER A 192 45.36 42.13 -16.75
C SER A 192 44.37 41.37 -17.63
N VAL A 193 43.84 42.03 -18.68
CA VAL A 193 42.94 41.38 -19.65
C VAL A 193 43.76 40.56 -20.63
N ASN A 194 43.46 39.27 -20.74
CA ASN A 194 44.08 38.36 -21.70
C ASN A 194 43.25 38.28 -23.00
N LYS A 195 41.92 38.16 -22.86
CA LYS A 195 40.99 38.06 -24.00
C LYS A 195 39.68 38.76 -23.69
N THR A 196 39.06 39.35 -24.70
CA THR A 196 37.68 39.85 -24.61
C THR A 196 36.93 39.52 -25.89
N GLU A 197 35.82 38.80 -25.75
CA GLU A 197 34.98 38.34 -26.85
C GLU A 197 33.53 38.77 -26.62
N LEU A 198 32.89 39.33 -27.65
CA LEU A 198 31.46 39.67 -27.58
C LEU A 198 30.65 38.42 -27.96
N ALA A 199 29.74 38.02 -27.09
CA ALA A 199 28.92 36.83 -27.25
C ALA A 199 27.52 37.07 -26.67
N LEU A 200 26.61 36.12 -26.88
CA LEU A 200 25.35 36.08 -26.15
C LEU A 200 25.52 35.16 -24.95
N TYR A 201 25.12 35.65 -23.78
CA TYR A 201 25.05 34.87 -22.55
C TYR A 201 23.58 34.57 -22.24
N PRO A 202 23.11 33.33 -22.42
CA PRO A 202 21.79 32.92 -21.95
C PRO A 202 21.82 32.91 -20.43
N GLN A 203 21.24 33.94 -19.80
CA GLN A 203 21.30 34.11 -18.37
C GLN A 203 20.60 32.91 -17.68
N GLY A 204 21.27 32.28 -16.71
CA GLY A 204 20.71 31.13 -16.01
C GLY A 204 20.99 29.75 -16.65
N ILE A 205 21.73 29.70 -17.78
CA ILE A 205 22.07 28.43 -18.45
C ILE A 205 23.02 27.54 -17.63
N LEU A 206 23.82 28.14 -16.74
CA LEU A 206 24.69 27.43 -15.79
C LEU A 206 23.95 27.12 -14.48
N GLU A 207 23.03 27.99 -14.09
CA GLU A 207 22.32 27.98 -12.80
C GLU A 207 20.99 27.18 -12.84
N GLY A 208 20.72 26.47 -13.93
CA GLY A 208 19.56 25.57 -14.07
C GLY A 208 18.20 26.26 -14.27
N ASN A 209 18.15 27.60 -14.28
CA ASN A 209 16.92 28.39 -14.35
C ASN A 209 16.90 29.26 -15.61
N GLY A 210 15.85 29.19 -16.44
CA GLY A 210 15.81 29.93 -17.71
C GLY A 210 15.54 31.43 -17.56
N ALA A 211 16.49 32.29 -17.93
CA ALA A 211 16.27 33.72 -18.13
C ALA A 211 16.60 34.17 -19.57
N ALA A 212 16.15 35.38 -19.95
CA ALA A 212 16.36 35.91 -21.30
C ALA A 212 17.86 36.14 -21.59
N SER A 213 18.30 35.76 -22.79
CA SER A 213 19.68 35.99 -23.24
C SER A 213 20.07 37.47 -23.18
N ARG A 214 21.33 37.73 -22.85
CA ARG A 214 21.95 39.05 -22.80
C ARG A 214 23.08 39.14 -23.82
N LEU A 215 23.28 40.32 -24.42
CA LEU A 215 24.52 40.60 -25.13
C LEU A 215 25.61 40.91 -24.09
N ALA A 216 26.71 40.20 -24.12
CA ALA A 216 27.73 40.27 -23.07
C ALA A 216 29.16 40.15 -23.64
N TYR A 217 30.12 40.69 -22.91
CA TYR A 217 31.53 40.45 -23.12
C TYR A 217 32.02 39.33 -22.19
N ALA A 218 32.55 38.26 -22.75
CA ALA A 218 33.37 37.29 -22.02
C ALA A 218 34.80 37.85 -21.93
N VAL A 219 35.20 38.32 -20.75
CA VAL A 219 36.52 38.88 -20.49
C VAL A 219 37.35 37.88 -19.71
N GLU A 220 38.38 37.33 -20.32
CA GLU A 220 39.39 36.55 -19.61
C GLU A 220 40.38 37.51 -18.94
N VAL A 221 40.39 37.52 -17.62
CA VAL A 221 41.28 38.31 -16.78
C VAL A 221 42.30 37.36 -16.16
N ALA A 222 43.58 37.62 -16.43
CA ALA A 222 44.68 36.94 -15.76
C ALA A 222 45.02 37.69 -14.47
N GLY A 223 44.87 37.04 -13.31
CA GLY A 223 45.36 37.50 -12.00
C GLY A 223 46.67 36.82 -11.59
N SER A 224 47.25 37.25 -10.47
CA SER A 224 48.52 36.68 -9.95
C SER A 224 48.38 35.28 -9.35
N GLU A 225 47.17 34.90 -8.90
CA GLU A 225 46.89 33.58 -8.31
C GLU A 225 45.86 32.79 -9.12
N GLN A 226 44.87 33.46 -9.73
CA GLN A 226 43.85 32.82 -10.58
C GLN A 226 43.53 33.61 -11.85
N SER A 227 43.34 32.90 -12.97
CA SER A 227 42.69 33.44 -14.18
C SER A 227 41.19 33.17 -14.15
N GLU A 228 40.38 34.14 -14.55
CA GLU A 228 38.92 34.05 -14.57
C GLU A 228 38.35 34.55 -15.91
N GLN A 229 37.23 33.99 -16.34
CA GLN A 229 36.38 34.54 -17.38
C GLN A 229 35.21 35.26 -16.72
N VAL A 230 35.22 36.58 -16.83
CA VAL A 230 34.23 37.50 -16.28
C VAL A 230 33.27 37.91 -17.38
N TRP A 231 31.99 37.65 -17.20
CA TRP A 231 30.95 38.01 -18.17
C TRP A 231 30.32 39.35 -17.79
N ILE A 232 30.47 40.35 -18.64
CA ILE A 232 29.97 41.72 -18.44
C ILE A 232 28.85 42.01 -19.43
N ASP A 233 27.69 42.47 -18.95
CA ASP A 233 26.59 42.90 -19.82
C ASP A 233 27.05 44.06 -20.71
N ALA A 234 26.91 43.88 -22.02
CA ALA A 234 27.45 44.80 -23.02
C ALA A 234 26.61 46.07 -23.20
N GLN A 235 25.46 46.19 -22.54
CA GLN A 235 24.60 47.37 -22.59
C GLN A 235 24.83 48.29 -21.40
N ASN A 236 25.02 47.76 -20.20
CA ASN A 236 25.08 48.55 -18.97
C ASN A 236 26.35 48.33 -18.12
N GLY A 237 27.19 47.35 -18.47
CA GLY A 237 28.45 47.06 -17.78
C GLY A 237 28.29 46.29 -16.48
N THR A 238 27.12 45.73 -16.17
CA THR A 238 26.91 44.91 -14.96
C THR A 238 27.58 43.56 -15.08
N LEU A 239 28.09 43.02 -13.98
CA LEU A 239 28.57 41.65 -13.90
C LEU A 239 27.40 40.67 -14.06
N LEU A 240 27.52 39.71 -14.99
CA LEU A 240 26.56 38.62 -15.18
C LEU A 240 26.99 37.36 -14.44
N VAL A 241 28.24 36.91 -14.65
CA VAL A 241 28.82 35.73 -13.99
C VAL A 241 30.35 35.80 -13.98
N ARG A 242 30.99 35.09 -13.05
CA ARG A 242 32.45 34.85 -13.02
C ARG A 242 32.69 33.34 -13.13
N ILE A 243 33.59 32.94 -14.02
CA ILE A 243 33.93 31.53 -14.26
C ILE A 243 35.45 31.39 -14.07
N PRO A 244 35.94 30.66 -13.06
CA PRO A 244 37.36 30.35 -12.93
C PRO A 244 37.90 29.63 -14.17
N LEU A 245 39.11 29.97 -14.64
CA LEU A 245 39.75 29.38 -15.83
C LEU A 245 40.86 28.37 -15.50
N HIS A 246 41.09 28.04 -14.22
CA HIS A 246 42.04 27.00 -13.84
C HIS A 246 41.50 25.61 -14.13
N LYS A 247 42.36 24.73 -14.65
CA LYS A 247 42.15 23.29 -14.68
C LYS A 247 42.74 22.69 -13.40
N THR A 248 41.88 22.01 -12.62
CA THR A 248 42.20 21.05 -11.55
C THR A 248 43.11 21.56 -10.44
N ALA A 249 42.56 22.33 -9.50
CA ALA A 249 43.19 22.53 -8.20
C ALA A 249 42.10 22.64 -7.12
N ILE A 250 42.23 21.80 -6.08
CA ILE A 250 41.44 21.87 -4.86
C ILE A 250 41.53 23.28 -4.24
N ASN A 251 40.45 23.77 -3.63
CA ASN A 251 40.40 25.09 -3.00
C ASN A 251 39.61 25.02 -1.68
N ARG A 252 40.31 24.88 -0.55
CA ARG A 252 39.73 24.81 0.79
C ARG A 252 39.91 26.10 1.59
N THR A 253 39.00 26.37 2.52
CA THR A 253 39.21 27.39 3.56
C THR A 253 38.51 26.99 4.85
N ILE A 254 39.22 27.11 5.96
CA ILE A 254 38.73 26.84 7.31
C ILE A 254 38.49 28.15 8.04
N TYR A 255 37.33 28.30 8.67
CA TYR A 255 36.90 29.47 9.43
C TYR A 255 36.67 29.13 10.90
N SER A 256 36.81 30.12 11.79
CA SER A 256 36.40 30.03 13.21
C SER A 256 36.26 31.42 13.85
N PRO A 257 35.18 31.72 14.60
CA PRO A 257 34.13 30.79 15.05
C PRO A 257 32.97 30.63 14.07
N ASN A 258 32.91 31.44 13.01
CA ASN A 258 31.84 31.41 12.01
C ASN A 258 32.36 31.87 10.63
N TYR A 259 31.59 31.55 9.59
CA TYR A 259 31.79 32.10 8.24
C TYR A 259 30.82 33.27 8.01
N ASP A 260 31.35 34.44 7.66
CA ASP A 260 30.55 35.61 7.25
C ASP A 260 30.70 35.84 5.74
N PRO A 261 29.67 35.53 4.92
CA PRO A 261 29.76 35.72 3.47
C PRO A 261 29.86 37.19 3.06
N ALA A 262 29.45 38.15 3.91
CA ALA A 262 29.63 39.58 3.65
C ALA A 262 31.09 40.03 3.90
N ASN A 263 31.82 39.31 4.76
CA ASN A 263 33.21 39.57 5.10
C ASN A 263 34.04 38.27 5.03
N PRO A 264 34.27 37.70 3.83
CA PRO A 264 34.78 36.34 3.66
C PRO A 264 36.24 36.12 4.07
N ASP A 265 36.95 37.17 4.47
CA ASP A 265 38.30 37.11 5.06
C ASP A 265 38.29 37.20 6.58
N LEU A 266 37.16 37.58 7.18
CA LEU A 266 36.98 37.57 8.61
C LEU A 266 36.97 36.11 9.09
N PHE A 267 37.64 35.83 10.21
CA PHE A 267 37.67 34.51 10.87
C PHE A 267 38.38 33.36 10.13
N VAL A 268 39.09 33.63 9.03
CA VAL A 268 39.90 32.60 8.35
C VAL A 268 41.02 32.09 9.26
N GLN A 269 41.08 30.77 9.42
CA GLN A 269 42.13 30.06 10.16
C GLN A 269 43.18 29.43 9.23
N ARG A 270 42.76 28.94 8.06
CA ARG A 270 43.63 28.31 7.06
C ARG A 270 43.03 28.38 5.66
N ARG A 271 43.82 28.76 4.66
CA ARG A 271 43.45 28.73 3.22
C ARG A 271 44.22 27.62 2.48
N GLU A 272 43.76 27.33 1.27
CA GLU A 272 44.50 26.44 0.38
C GLU A 272 45.95 26.92 0.18
N GLY A 273 46.90 26.03 0.43
CA GLY A 273 48.34 26.32 0.31
C GLY A 273 48.98 26.98 1.53
N ASP A 274 48.21 27.39 2.54
CA ASP A 274 48.76 27.87 3.81
C ASP A 274 49.51 26.72 4.55
N PRO A 275 50.58 27.04 5.31
CA PRO A 275 51.22 26.06 6.17
C PRO A 275 50.25 25.49 7.22
N PRO A 276 50.54 24.30 7.79
CA PRO A 276 49.73 23.73 8.87
C PRO A 276 49.49 24.71 10.02
N HIS A 277 48.26 24.75 10.53
CA HIS A 277 47.84 25.62 11.61
C HIS A 277 48.27 25.03 12.97
N PRO A 278 48.58 25.84 14.01
CA PRO A 278 48.99 25.31 15.32
C PRO A 278 47.91 24.50 16.07
N VAL A 279 46.63 24.68 15.72
CA VAL A 279 45.49 23.97 16.32
C VAL A 279 45.20 22.70 15.51
N PRO A 280 45.32 21.48 16.09
CA PRO A 280 45.14 20.22 15.37
C PRO A 280 43.81 20.09 14.64
N PHE A 281 42.70 20.46 15.30
CA PHE A 281 41.34 20.45 14.73
C PHE A 281 41.24 21.21 13.39
N VAL A 282 41.92 22.36 13.26
CA VAL A 282 41.93 23.14 12.01
C VAL A 282 42.64 22.39 10.88
N ASN A 283 43.63 21.56 11.20
CA ASN A 283 44.31 20.72 10.22
C ASN A 283 43.46 19.51 9.84
N ASN A 284 42.83 18.85 10.80
CA ASN A 284 41.93 17.72 10.55
C ASN A 284 40.80 18.12 9.57
N LEU A 285 40.08 19.21 9.85
CA LEU A 285 39.04 19.74 8.94
C LEU A 285 39.58 20.09 7.55
N TYR A 286 40.83 20.54 7.45
CA TYR A 286 41.46 20.89 6.17
C TYR A 286 41.89 19.64 5.39
N ASP A 287 42.55 18.70 6.06
CA ASP A 287 43.14 17.51 5.46
C ASP A 287 42.04 16.53 5.03
N PHE A 288 41.04 16.26 5.88
CA PHE A 288 39.95 15.33 5.58
C PHE A 288 38.99 15.87 4.51
N ALA A 289 38.68 17.18 4.48
CA ALA A 289 38.02 17.80 3.33
C ALA A 289 38.81 17.57 2.02
N GLY A 290 40.14 17.55 2.10
CA GLY A 290 41.01 17.19 1.00
C GLY A 290 40.91 15.73 0.59
N HIS A 291 40.82 14.82 1.56
CA HIS A 291 40.65 13.40 1.32
C HIS A 291 39.34 13.11 0.58
N THR A 292 38.23 13.70 1.02
CA THR A 292 36.93 13.58 0.33
C THR A 292 37.03 14.11 -1.10
N TYR A 293 37.56 15.33 -1.32
CA TYR A 293 37.77 15.86 -2.67
C TYR A 293 38.57 14.90 -3.56
N ASN A 294 39.68 14.36 -3.04
CA ASN A 294 40.56 13.47 -3.80
C ASN A 294 39.88 12.15 -4.15
N LEU A 295 39.05 11.60 -3.25
CA LEU A 295 38.30 10.37 -3.49
C LEU A 295 37.41 10.52 -4.73
N TYR A 296 36.56 11.55 -4.75
CA TYR A 296 35.64 11.81 -5.86
C TYR A 296 36.37 12.19 -7.15
N ALA A 297 37.40 13.03 -7.05
CA ALA A 297 38.17 13.47 -8.21
C ALA A 297 38.99 12.33 -8.83
N SER A 298 39.59 11.44 -8.02
CA SER A 298 40.40 10.31 -8.50
C SER A 298 39.52 9.16 -8.99
N GLY A 299 38.54 8.75 -8.19
CA GLY A 299 37.69 7.59 -8.45
C GLY A 299 36.67 7.82 -9.54
N PHE A 300 36.12 9.04 -9.65
CA PHE A 300 34.96 9.29 -10.50
C PHE A 300 35.16 10.45 -11.48
N GLY A 301 36.26 11.19 -11.37
CA GLY A 301 36.50 12.38 -12.18
C GLY A 301 35.54 13.53 -11.88
N TYR A 302 34.99 13.55 -10.67
CA TYR A 302 34.03 14.54 -10.21
C TYR A 302 34.75 15.52 -9.28
N ALA A 303 34.93 16.77 -9.73
CA ALA A 303 35.85 17.73 -9.14
C ALA A 303 35.12 18.63 -8.11
N SER A 304 35.40 18.43 -6.81
CA SER A 304 34.62 18.98 -5.68
C SER A 304 33.16 18.55 -5.72
N TYR A 305 32.34 19.04 -4.79
CA TYR A 305 30.95 18.63 -4.62
C TYR A 305 30.01 19.09 -5.74
N ASP A 306 30.37 20.06 -6.57
CA ASP A 306 29.55 20.51 -7.70
C ASP A 306 30.04 20.00 -9.08
N GLY A 307 31.16 19.27 -9.10
CA GLY A 307 31.81 18.82 -10.33
C GLY A 307 32.58 19.91 -11.08
N PHE A 308 32.70 21.12 -10.53
CA PHE A 308 33.34 22.29 -11.14
C PHE A 308 34.37 22.98 -10.22
N ASP A 309 35.03 22.23 -9.33
CA ASP A 309 36.07 22.74 -8.42
C ASP A 309 35.57 23.85 -7.47
N LYS A 310 34.30 23.79 -7.04
CA LYS A 310 33.78 24.76 -6.08
C LYS A 310 34.54 24.73 -4.77
N LYS A 311 34.72 25.94 -4.23
CA LYS A 311 35.43 26.17 -2.96
C LYS A 311 34.78 25.38 -1.83
N MET A 312 35.60 24.65 -1.08
CA MET A 312 35.20 23.89 0.10
C MET A 312 35.43 24.74 1.35
N ILE A 313 34.34 25.09 2.04
CA ILE A 313 34.34 25.91 3.25
C ILE A 313 33.98 25.03 4.44
N SER A 314 34.88 24.94 5.42
CA SER A 314 34.60 24.29 6.72
C SER A 314 34.66 25.33 7.84
N VAL A 315 33.79 25.20 8.83
CA VAL A 315 33.67 26.14 9.95
C VAL A 315 33.81 25.39 11.27
N TYR A 316 34.81 25.78 12.07
CA TYR A 316 34.95 25.32 13.44
C TYR A 316 34.17 26.25 14.39
N LEU A 317 33.09 25.74 14.97
CA LEU A 317 32.16 26.48 15.82
C LEU A 317 32.71 26.57 17.25
N ILE A 318 32.94 27.79 17.74
CA ILE A 318 33.26 28.06 19.15
C ILE A 318 32.06 28.78 19.77
N ASN A 319 31.02 28.02 20.16
CA ASN A 319 29.90 28.53 20.95
C ASN A 319 29.41 27.48 21.96
N GLU A 320 28.71 27.92 23.01
CA GLU A 320 28.29 27.10 24.17
C GLU A 320 27.06 26.20 23.91
N LYS A 321 26.53 26.12 22.68
CA LYS A 321 25.27 25.44 22.34
C LYS A 321 25.34 24.55 21.09
N CYS A 322 26.52 24.06 20.72
CA CYS A 322 26.72 23.28 19.50
C CYS A 322 26.84 21.78 19.85
N PRO A 323 25.81 20.95 19.62
CA PRO A 323 25.86 19.53 19.94
C PRO A 323 26.29 18.62 18.78
N ASN A 324 26.38 19.09 17.52
CA ASN A 324 26.55 18.22 16.36
C ASN A 324 27.31 18.86 15.16
N ALA A 325 27.82 18.04 14.24
CA ALA A 325 28.27 18.49 12.92
C ALA A 325 27.10 18.58 11.93
N TYR A 326 27.23 19.42 10.88
CA TYR A 326 26.24 19.51 9.80
C TYR A 326 26.75 20.27 8.56
N TRP A 327 26.28 19.85 7.38
CA TRP A 327 26.22 20.63 6.14
C TRP A 327 24.97 21.54 6.12
N ASN A 328 25.14 22.82 5.76
CA ASN A 328 24.04 23.80 5.74
C ASN A 328 23.67 24.34 4.33
N GLY A 329 24.15 23.70 3.27
CA GLY A 329 24.00 24.18 1.88
C GLY A 329 25.11 25.12 1.40
N GLN A 330 26.01 25.56 2.30
CA GLN A 330 27.10 26.48 1.97
C GLN A 330 28.45 26.07 2.56
N SER A 331 28.47 25.58 3.80
CA SER A 331 29.66 25.14 4.52
C SER A 331 29.35 23.92 5.36
N THR A 332 30.38 23.13 5.64
CA THR A 332 30.34 22.13 6.71
C THR A 332 30.71 22.80 8.03
N ASN A 333 30.01 22.45 9.11
CA ASN A 333 30.13 23.12 10.40
C ASN A 333 30.33 22.08 11.50
N TYR A 334 31.32 22.28 12.35
CA TYR A 334 31.75 21.28 13.31
C TYR A 334 31.87 21.88 14.71
N CYS A 335 31.23 21.23 15.67
CA CYS A 335 31.46 21.51 17.09
C CYS A 335 32.82 20.94 17.54
N PRO A 336 33.33 21.34 18.71
CA PRO A 336 34.48 20.67 19.32
C PRO A 336 34.28 19.14 19.40
N ALA A 337 35.31 18.38 19.05
CA ALA A 337 35.34 16.91 19.03
C ALA A 337 34.62 16.19 17.87
N PHE A 338 34.17 16.91 16.83
CA PHE A 338 33.56 16.35 15.61
C PHE A 338 34.49 16.42 14.39
N ASP A 339 35.79 16.28 14.60
CA ASP A 339 36.81 16.38 13.56
C ASP A 339 37.44 15.03 13.17
N ALA A 340 36.72 13.93 13.41
CA ALA A 340 37.03 12.61 12.87
C ALA A 340 36.88 12.63 11.34
N ASP A 341 37.64 11.80 10.64
CA ASP A 341 37.78 11.87 9.19
C ASP A 341 36.58 11.32 8.43
N ASP A 342 35.98 10.24 8.93
CA ASP A 342 34.71 9.68 8.50
C ASP A 342 33.55 10.67 8.70
N ILE A 343 33.49 11.38 9.84
CA ILE A 343 32.49 12.42 10.13
C ILE A 343 32.70 13.66 9.24
N VAL A 344 33.93 14.16 9.11
CA VAL A 344 34.22 15.29 8.21
C VAL A 344 33.86 14.93 6.76
N SER A 345 34.15 13.69 6.37
CA SER A 345 33.82 13.20 5.02
C SER A 345 32.33 12.96 4.84
N HIS A 346 31.62 12.47 5.86
CA HIS A 346 30.16 12.33 5.90
C HIS A 346 29.49 13.69 5.63
N GLU A 347 29.90 14.74 6.36
CA GLU A 347 29.34 16.08 6.14
C GLU A 347 29.62 16.64 4.75
N TRP A 348 30.80 16.34 4.18
CA TRP A 348 31.10 16.72 2.81
C TRP A 348 30.28 15.91 1.80
N SER A 349 29.99 14.65 2.07
CA SER A 349 29.17 13.78 1.23
C SER A 349 27.71 14.24 1.13
N HIS A 350 27.15 14.89 2.17
CA HIS A 350 25.87 15.61 2.02
C HIS A 350 25.91 16.69 0.93
N ALA A 351 27.04 17.41 0.79
CA ALA A 351 27.20 18.38 -0.28
C ALA A 351 27.25 17.70 -1.66
N TYR A 352 27.86 16.52 -1.79
CA TYR A 352 27.81 15.76 -3.04
C TYR A 352 26.37 15.30 -3.34
N THR A 353 25.65 14.80 -2.33
CA THR A 353 24.23 14.44 -2.43
C THR A 353 23.38 15.58 -2.97
N GLU A 354 23.55 16.81 -2.46
CA GLU A 354 22.80 17.99 -2.91
C GLU A 354 23.02 18.31 -4.40
N TYR A 355 24.22 18.08 -4.92
CA TYR A 355 24.63 18.48 -6.28
C TYR A 355 24.60 17.33 -7.30
N THR A 356 24.32 16.10 -6.89
CA THR A 356 24.08 14.95 -7.76
C THR A 356 22.58 14.65 -7.92
N HIS A 357 21.95 14.08 -6.89
CA HIS A 357 20.57 13.60 -6.92
C HIS A 357 19.59 14.34 -5.99
N ALA A 358 20.09 15.21 -5.12
CA ALA A 358 19.33 16.06 -4.21
C ALA A 358 18.24 15.31 -3.41
N LEU A 359 18.58 14.15 -2.84
CA LEU A 359 17.67 13.35 -2.00
C LEU A 359 17.03 14.21 -0.92
N ILE A 360 15.69 14.18 -0.87
CA ILE A 360 14.91 14.82 0.19
C ILE A 360 15.29 14.14 1.51
N TYR A 361 15.58 14.97 2.51
CA TYR A 361 16.02 14.53 3.83
C TYR A 361 14.82 14.08 4.70
N ALA A 362 14.09 13.08 4.20
CA ALA A 362 12.97 12.48 4.91
C ALA A 362 12.72 11.03 4.46
N PHE A 363 12.31 10.17 5.40
CA PHE A 363 12.01 8.74 5.21
C PHE A 363 13.13 8.03 4.44
N GLN A 364 12.81 7.07 3.58
CA GLN A 364 13.80 6.30 2.80
C GLN A 364 14.73 7.16 1.94
N SER A 365 14.26 8.30 1.43
CA SER A 365 15.12 9.23 0.68
C SER A 365 16.15 9.89 1.60
N GLY A 366 15.75 10.28 2.81
CA GLY A 366 16.65 10.83 3.81
C GLY A 366 17.60 9.76 4.36
N ALA A 367 17.11 8.54 4.58
CA ALA A 367 17.95 7.41 4.98
C ALA A 367 19.02 7.06 3.93
N LEU A 368 18.71 7.19 2.64
CA LEU A 368 19.72 7.10 1.59
C LEU A 368 20.69 8.29 1.62
N ASN A 369 20.23 9.51 1.94
CA ASN A 369 21.11 10.68 2.06
C ASN A 369 22.14 10.50 3.19
N GLU A 370 21.69 10.04 4.36
CA GLU A 370 22.54 9.62 5.48
C GLU A 370 23.48 8.49 5.07
N SER A 371 22.95 7.44 4.44
CA SER A 371 23.75 6.28 4.08
C SER A 371 24.82 6.58 3.03
N TYR A 372 24.55 7.41 2.03
CA TYR A 372 25.59 7.86 1.09
C TYR A 372 26.70 8.62 1.81
N SER A 373 26.34 9.36 2.85
CA SER A 373 27.29 10.11 3.66
C SER A 373 28.16 9.20 4.52
N ASP A 374 27.58 8.18 5.16
CA ASP A 374 28.31 7.11 5.83
C ASP A 374 29.19 6.30 4.87
N ILE A 375 28.65 5.87 3.73
CA ILE A 375 29.36 5.07 2.72
C ILE A 375 30.64 5.75 2.25
N PHE A 376 30.57 7.03 1.88
CA PHE A 376 31.74 7.74 1.39
C PHE A 376 32.61 8.31 2.52
N GLY A 377 32.05 8.52 3.71
CA GLY A 377 32.80 8.80 4.93
C GLY A 377 33.72 7.64 5.29
N GLU A 378 33.13 6.45 5.47
CA GLU A 378 33.84 5.22 5.83
C GLU A 378 34.75 4.73 4.70
N ALA A 379 34.41 4.99 3.44
CA ALA A 379 35.36 4.73 2.35
C ALA A 379 36.61 5.61 2.45
N VAL A 380 36.51 6.85 2.96
CA VAL A 380 37.67 7.71 3.19
C VAL A 380 38.51 7.19 4.35
N ASP A 381 37.91 6.81 5.48
CA ASP A 381 38.62 6.22 6.62
C ASP A 381 39.41 4.98 6.17
N LEU A 382 38.71 3.96 5.66
CA LEU A 382 39.33 2.69 5.27
C LEU A 382 40.45 2.84 4.22
N LEU A 383 40.40 3.88 3.38
CA LEU A 383 41.43 4.16 2.37
C LEU A 383 42.62 4.96 2.90
N ASN A 384 42.40 5.81 3.90
CA ASN A 384 43.45 6.65 4.47
C ASN A 384 44.14 5.98 5.68
N GLY A 385 43.43 5.08 6.39
CA GLY A 385 43.87 4.32 7.55
C GLY A 385 44.24 5.19 8.76
N VAL A 386 43.47 6.25 9.02
CA VAL A 386 43.68 7.18 10.12
C VAL A 386 42.81 6.76 11.30
N ASP A 387 43.39 6.03 12.25
CA ASP A 387 42.68 5.63 13.47
C ASP A 387 42.93 6.62 14.64
N GLY A 388 41.93 6.81 15.50
CA GLY A 388 41.92 7.67 16.68
C GLY A 388 42.44 7.04 17.97
N ILE A 389 42.17 7.68 19.11
CA ILE A 389 42.71 7.27 20.41
C ILE A 389 41.94 6.04 20.94
N GLY A 390 42.50 4.85 20.73
CA GLY A 390 41.97 3.58 21.25
C GLY A 390 41.72 2.51 20.19
N GLY A 391 41.75 2.90 18.91
CA GLY A 391 41.60 2.00 17.78
C GLY A 391 42.86 1.18 17.46
N ASN A 392 42.70 -0.02 16.91
CA ASN A 392 43.86 -0.82 16.50
C ASN A 392 43.71 -1.75 15.29
N ASN A 393 42.55 -1.88 14.63
CA ASN A 393 42.52 -2.52 13.30
C ASN A 393 41.23 -2.29 12.49
N ASN A 394 41.37 -1.72 11.29
CA ASN A 394 40.38 -1.76 10.19
C ASN A 394 40.38 -3.11 9.44
N ALA A 395 40.91 -4.17 10.07
CA ALA A 395 41.05 -5.52 9.49
C ALA A 395 39.94 -6.49 9.94
N GLN A 396 39.23 -6.18 11.03
CA GLN A 396 38.09 -6.93 11.56
C GLN A 396 36.93 -5.98 11.79
N VAL A 397 35.71 -6.53 11.77
CA VAL A 397 34.47 -5.80 12.10
C VAL A 397 34.25 -5.78 13.61
N TYR A 398 33.36 -4.91 14.07
CA TYR A 398 32.96 -4.81 15.48
C TYR A 398 32.39 -6.16 16.00
N PRO A 399 32.73 -6.61 17.23
CA PRO A 399 33.40 -5.87 18.30
C PRO A 399 34.92 -6.08 18.36
N ASP A 400 35.48 -6.86 17.43
CA ASP A 400 36.89 -7.28 17.43
C ASP A 400 37.79 -6.33 16.62
N GLY A 401 37.21 -5.38 15.91
CA GLY A 401 37.88 -4.30 15.17
C GLY A 401 36.93 -3.15 14.87
N GLN A 402 37.36 -2.23 14.00
CA GLN A 402 36.67 -0.97 13.70
C GLN A 402 36.20 -0.85 12.25
N ARG A 403 36.45 -1.87 11.43
CA ARG A 403 36.01 -1.85 10.03
C ARG A 403 34.49 -1.72 9.96
N TRP A 404 33.99 -0.73 9.21
CA TRP A 404 32.58 -0.38 9.05
C TRP A 404 31.94 0.34 10.24
N LEU A 405 32.72 0.86 11.19
CA LEU A 405 32.18 1.78 12.19
C LEU A 405 32.15 3.20 11.65
N VAL A 406 31.18 3.99 12.10
CA VAL A 406 31.12 5.43 11.84
C VAL A 406 31.04 6.15 13.17
N GLY A 407 31.93 7.12 13.39
CA GLY A 407 32.06 7.94 14.58
C GLY A 407 32.90 7.31 15.68
N GLU A 408 33.66 6.25 15.39
CA GLU A 408 34.49 5.54 16.36
C GLU A 408 35.70 6.33 16.87
N ASP A 409 36.11 7.35 16.11
CA ASP A 409 37.21 8.25 16.44
C ASP A 409 36.76 9.54 17.13
N LEU A 410 35.46 9.68 17.41
CA LEU A 410 34.91 10.74 18.24
C LEU A 410 35.30 10.56 19.71
N GLY A 411 35.22 11.65 20.50
CA GLY A 411 35.42 11.56 21.94
C GLY A 411 34.39 10.65 22.61
N GLU A 412 34.81 9.89 23.64
CA GLU A 412 34.04 8.82 24.31
C GLU A 412 32.59 9.21 24.68
N GLU A 413 32.35 10.44 25.15
CA GLU A 413 31.01 10.93 25.53
C GLU A 413 30.07 11.11 24.31
N VAL A 414 30.62 11.50 23.16
CA VAL A 414 29.86 11.73 21.92
C VAL A 414 29.69 10.43 21.15
N GLN A 415 30.75 9.59 21.13
CA GLN A 415 30.76 8.29 20.49
C GLN A 415 29.60 7.40 20.97
N GLN A 416 29.32 7.36 22.27
CA GLN A 416 28.24 6.54 22.83
C GLN A 416 26.83 6.87 22.27
N LEU A 417 26.65 8.04 21.66
CA LEU A 417 25.37 8.50 21.13
C LEU A 417 25.27 8.43 19.60
N LEU A 418 26.40 8.45 18.89
CA LEU A 418 26.45 8.62 17.44
C LEU A 418 27.12 7.47 16.69
N LEU A 419 27.72 6.50 17.41
CA LEU A 419 28.38 5.35 16.81
C LEU A 419 27.39 4.49 16.03
N ARG A 420 27.66 4.28 14.74
CA ARG A 420 26.92 3.38 13.86
C ARG A 420 27.81 2.23 13.41
N ASP A 421 27.22 1.06 13.18
CA ASP A 421 27.90 -0.11 12.62
C ASP A 421 27.27 -0.41 11.27
N MET A 422 28.00 -0.17 10.17
CA MET A 422 27.49 -0.46 8.83
C MET A 422 27.50 -1.97 8.53
N TYR A 423 28.30 -2.81 9.21
CA TYR A 423 28.35 -4.24 8.94
C TYR A 423 27.36 -5.06 9.80
N ASP A 424 27.03 -4.62 11.00
CA ASP A 424 25.99 -5.24 11.85
C ASP A 424 25.11 -4.16 12.53
N PRO A 425 24.31 -3.38 11.77
CA PRO A 425 23.57 -2.24 12.32
C PRO A 425 22.63 -2.62 13.46
N ASP A 426 22.00 -3.80 13.37
CA ASP A 426 21.02 -4.29 14.36
C ASP A 426 21.63 -4.39 15.77
N ARG A 427 22.95 -4.56 15.85
CA ARG A 427 23.67 -4.62 17.12
C ARG A 427 23.70 -3.28 17.86
N LEU A 428 23.70 -2.16 17.14
CA LEU A 428 23.70 -0.82 17.71
C LEU A 428 22.33 -0.13 17.64
N GLY A 429 21.28 -0.88 17.28
CA GLY A 429 19.89 -0.41 17.30
C GLY A 429 19.35 0.13 15.98
N ASP A 430 20.16 0.12 14.92
CA ASP A 430 19.71 0.47 13.56
C ASP A 430 19.28 -0.80 12.78
N PRO A 431 18.32 -0.74 11.85
CA PRO A 431 17.92 -1.89 11.05
C PRO A 431 18.99 -2.30 10.02
N GLY A 432 19.46 -3.55 10.07
CA GLY A 432 20.32 -4.15 9.02
C GLY A 432 19.56 -4.67 7.81
N LYS A 433 18.22 -4.69 7.85
CA LYS A 433 17.33 -5.05 6.73
C LYS A 433 15.96 -4.41 6.91
N VAL A 434 15.18 -4.31 5.83
CA VAL A 434 13.87 -3.64 5.86
C VAL A 434 12.86 -4.28 6.83
N SER A 435 12.85 -5.60 6.98
CA SER A 435 11.99 -6.29 7.95
C SER A 435 12.53 -6.33 9.39
N SER A 436 13.65 -5.65 9.69
CA SER A 436 14.16 -5.59 11.05
C SER A 436 13.14 -4.94 11.99
N VAL A 437 13.09 -5.42 13.24
CA VAL A 437 12.30 -4.82 14.31
C VAL A 437 12.76 -3.40 14.65
N ASN A 438 14.01 -3.07 14.31
CA ASN A 438 14.58 -1.74 14.48
C ASN A 438 14.17 -0.76 13.37
N TYR A 439 13.43 -1.20 12.34
CA TYR A 439 13.00 -0.33 11.25
C TYR A 439 12.04 0.76 11.76
N ALA A 440 12.44 2.02 11.62
CA ALA A 440 11.66 3.15 12.11
C ALA A 440 10.54 3.50 11.12
N CYS A 441 9.28 3.29 11.54
CA CYS A 441 8.07 3.56 10.76
C CYS A 441 7.37 4.90 11.12
N GLY A 442 7.89 5.61 12.12
CA GLY A 442 7.33 6.89 12.62
C GLY A 442 7.77 8.10 11.80
N THR A 443 7.39 9.30 12.25
CA THR A 443 7.81 10.59 11.65
C THR A 443 9.01 11.22 12.34
N ASP A 444 9.39 10.70 13.50
CA ASP A 444 10.55 11.14 14.26
C ASP A 444 11.82 11.03 13.40
N ASP A 445 12.80 11.89 13.67
CA ASP A 445 14.04 11.91 12.90
C ASP A 445 13.82 12.01 11.38
N GLY A 446 12.85 12.84 10.97
CA GLY A 446 12.48 12.99 9.56
C GLY A 446 11.92 11.72 8.93
N GLY A 447 11.41 10.76 9.70
CA GLY A 447 11.03 9.43 9.21
C GLY A 447 12.12 8.38 9.39
N GLY A 448 12.93 8.52 10.47
CA GLY A 448 14.04 7.65 10.82
C GLY A 448 15.18 7.71 9.81
N VAL A 449 15.62 8.90 9.39
CA VAL A 449 16.68 9.03 8.38
C VAL A 449 18.01 8.47 8.88
N HIS A 450 18.40 8.76 10.12
CA HIS A 450 19.64 8.23 10.69
C HIS A 450 19.48 6.74 11.02
N THR A 451 18.34 6.35 11.59
CA THR A 451 18.08 4.93 11.92
C THR A 451 18.02 4.05 10.67
N ASN A 452 17.10 4.34 9.75
CA ASN A 452 16.86 3.49 8.57
C ASN A 452 18.03 3.50 7.56
N SER A 453 19.03 4.38 7.74
CA SER A 453 20.28 4.36 6.96
C SER A 453 21.08 3.06 7.14
N GLY A 454 20.87 2.35 8.25
CA GLY A 454 21.49 1.04 8.53
C GLY A 454 21.26 0.02 7.41
N VAL A 455 20.09 0.05 6.74
CA VAL A 455 19.75 -0.90 5.67
C VAL A 455 20.67 -0.73 4.44
N PRO A 456 20.75 0.45 3.81
CA PRO A 456 21.70 0.71 2.72
C PRO A 456 23.18 0.69 3.16
N ASN A 457 23.50 1.07 4.40
CA ASN A 457 24.85 0.92 4.96
C ASN A 457 25.31 -0.54 4.95
N HIS A 458 24.48 -1.44 5.47
CA HIS A 458 24.73 -2.89 5.45
C HIS A 458 24.76 -3.44 4.03
N GLY A 459 23.90 -2.93 3.16
CA GLY A 459 23.93 -3.24 1.73
C GLY A 459 25.30 -2.96 1.12
N PHE A 460 25.89 -1.79 1.36
CA PHE A 460 27.20 -1.42 0.84
C PHE A 460 28.33 -2.26 1.45
N ALA A 461 28.33 -2.45 2.77
CA ALA A 461 29.35 -3.24 3.47
C ALA A 461 29.39 -4.69 2.96
N LEU A 462 28.21 -5.32 2.74
CA LEU A 462 28.10 -6.65 2.14
C LEU A 462 28.57 -6.69 0.68
N VAL A 463 28.36 -5.63 -0.11
CA VAL A 463 28.87 -5.56 -1.49
C VAL A 463 30.40 -5.52 -1.48
N VAL A 464 31.01 -4.79 -0.55
CA VAL A 464 32.47 -4.65 -0.49
C VAL A 464 33.14 -5.92 0.03
N ASP A 465 32.72 -6.43 1.19
CA ASP A 465 33.40 -7.53 1.90
C ASP A 465 32.70 -8.89 1.81
N GLY A 466 31.43 -8.90 1.40
CA GLY A 466 30.61 -10.11 1.43
C GLY A 466 30.23 -10.50 2.86
N THR A 467 29.66 -11.70 3.00
CA THR A 467 29.19 -12.23 4.29
C THR A 467 30.30 -12.88 5.12
N GLN A 468 31.58 -12.66 4.79
CA GLN A 468 32.70 -13.39 5.40
C GLN A 468 32.93 -13.08 6.89
N PHE A 469 32.41 -11.96 7.40
CA PHE A 469 32.44 -11.63 8.82
C PHE A 469 31.10 -11.90 9.52
N ALA A 470 30.04 -12.24 8.77
CA ALA A 470 28.75 -12.58 9.32
C ALA A 470 28.77 -14.00 9.93
N PRO A 471 28.01 -14.26 11.02
CA PRO A 471 27.89 -15.59 11.60
C PRO A 471 27.50 -16.65 10.56
N GLY A 472 28.32 -17.70 10.43
CA GLY A 472 28.08 -18.79 9.47
C GLY A 472 28.29 -18.39 8.00
N ASN A 473 28.95 -17.27 7.73
CA ASN A 473 29.18 -16.71 6.40
C ASN A 473 27.90 -16.46 5.59
N THR A 474 26.80 -16.11 6.26
CA THR A 474 25.51 -15.83 5.63
C THR A 474 24.75 -14.74 6.36
N TYR A 475 23.95 -13.98 5.61
CA TYR A 475 23.00 -13.02 6.15
C TYR A 475 21.67 -13.16 5.41
N ASN A 476 20.57 -13.26 6.15
CA ASN A 476 19.22 -13.44 5.59
C ASN A 476 19.10 -14.52 4.49
N GLY A 477 19.78 -15.67 4.71
CA GLY A 477 19.81 -16.78 3.75
C GLY A 477 20.66 -16.55 2.50
N GLN A 478 21.35 -15.42 2.39
CA GLN A 478 22.28 -15.11 1.30
C GLN A 478 23.72 -15.36 1.74
N THR A 479 24.53 -15.87 0.81
CA THR A 479 25.99 -15.89 0.92
C THR A 479 26.53 -15.00 -0.19
N VAL A 480 27.17 -13.90 0.19
CA VAL A 480 27.68 -12.87 -0.71
C VAL A 480 29.19 -12.95 -0.72
N THR A 481 29.78 -13.00 -1.92
CA THR A 481 31.22 -12.79 -2.10
C THR A 481 31.47 -11.31 -2.38
N GLY A 482 32.27 -10.65 -1.54
CA GLY A 482 32.57 -9.23 -1.71
C GLY A 482 33.26 -8.94 -3.04
N ILE A 483 32.85 -7.84 -3.69
CA ILE A 483 33.37 -7.41 -4.99
C ILE A 483 34.48 -6.34 -4.85
N GLY A 484 34.74 -5.88 -3.62
CA GLY A 484 35.77 -4.91 -3.29
C GLY A 484 35.35 -3.44 -3.44
N MET A 485 36.06 -2.57 -2.72
CA MET A 485 35.74 -1.15 -2.55
C MET A 485 35.70 -0.38 -3.89
N THR A 486 36.70 -0.57 -4.76
CA THR A 486 36.78 0.14 -6.04
C THR A 486 35.55 -0.09 -6.92
N LYS A 487 35.09 -1.33 -7.02
CA LYS A 487 33.92 -1.68 -7.83
C LYS A 487 32.63 -1.19 -7.17
N ALA A 488 32.46 -1.41 -5.87
CA ALA A 488 31.28 -0.99 -5.13
C ALA A 488 31.08 0.54 -5.20
N ALA A 489 32.13 1.31 -4.89
CA ALA A 489 32.07 2.78 -4.91
C ALA A 489 31.77 3.32 -6.32
N ALA A 490 32.30 2.71 -7.38
CA ALA A 490 31.98 3.10 -8.76
C ALA A 490 30.51 2.84 -9.13
N ILE A 491 29.91 1.74 -8.65
CA ILE A 491 28.49 1.41 -8.85
C ILE A 491 27.61 2.41 -8.10
N TYR A 492 27.91 2.68 -6.83
CA TYR A 492 27.15 3.60 -5.98
C TYR A 492 27.23 5.04 -6.48
N PHE A 493 28.42 5.52 -6.86
CA PHE A 493 28.59 6.85 -7.44
C PHE A 493 27.85 6.99 -8.79
N ARG A 494 27.81 5.94 -9.61
CA ARG A 494 27.03 5.97 -10.85
C ARG A 494 25.51 6.01 -10.56
N ALA A 495 25.05 5.28 -9.54
CA ALA A 495 23.64 5.31 -9.15
C ALA A 495 23.22 6.73 -8.72
N GLU A 496 24.01 7.37 -7.86
CA GLU A 496 23.71 8.72 -7.36
C GLU A 496 23.79 9.79 -8.47
N SER A 497 24.80 9.73 -9.34
CA SER A 497 25.05 10.79 -10.32
C SER A 497 24.24 10.68 -11.61
N VAL A 498 23.62 9.51 -11.87
CA VAL A 498 22.94 9.23 -13.16
C VAL A 498 21.47 8.86 -13.01
N TYR A 499 21.10 8.10 -11.96
CA TYR A 499 19.81 7.40 -11.91
C TYR A 499 18.88 7.88 -10.82
N GLN A 500 19.43 8.26 -9.67
CA GLN A 500 18.62 8.67 -8.53
C GLN A 500 18.13 10.12 -8.66
N VAL A 501 17.04 10.40 -7.95
CA VAL A 501 16.31 11.68 -7.96
C VAL A 501 15.87 12.03 -6.54
N PRO A 502 15.35 13.24 -6.27
CA PRO A 502 15.08 13.68 -4.89
C PRO A 502 14.13 12.82 -4.07
N THR A 503 13.31 11.95 -4.68
CA THR A 503 12.34 11.09 -3.98
C THR A 503 12.69 9.61 -4.06
N THR A 504 13.92 9.27 -4.44
CA THR A 504 14.34 7.87 -4.56
C THR A 504 14.20 7.16 -3.22
N GLY A 505 13.43 6.07 -3.19
CA GLY A 505 13.36 5.13 -2.06
C GLY A 505 14.25 3.90 -2.26
N PHE A 506 14.18 2.93 -1.34
CA PHE A 506 15.09 1.78 -1.34
C PHE A 506 14.96 0.89 -2.58
N ALA A 507 13.73 0.59 -3.03
CA ALA A 507 13.52 -0.23 -4.24
C ALA A 507 14.04 0.45 -5.52
N ASP A 508 13.91 1.78 -5.62
CA ASP A 508 14.46 2.56 -6.72
C ASP A 508 15.99 2.59 -6.66
N HIS A 509 16.57 2.64 -5.46
CA HIS A 509 18.01 2.56 -5.23
C HIS A 509 18.57 1.19 -5.65
N ASP A 510 17.94 0.08 -5.27
CA ASP A 510 18.31 -1.28 -5.74
C ASP A 510 18.34 -1.34 -7.27
N THR A 511 17.28 -0.84 -7.92
CA THR A 511 17.19 -0.78 -9.38
C THR A 511 18.31 0.09 -9.97
N ALA A 512 18.63 1.23 -9.35
CA ALA A 512 19.70 2.12 -9.78
C ALA A 512 21.08 1.45 -9.66
N LEU A 513 21.35 0.72 -8.57
CA LEU A 513 22.59 -0.01 -8.35
C LEU A 513 22.77 -1.15 -9.37
N GLN A 514 21.73 -1.95 -9.60
CA GLN A 514 21.76 -3.04 -10.59
C GLN A 514 21.99 -2.49 -12.01
N THR A 515 21.34 -1.37 -12.36
CA THR A 515 21.51 -0.70 -13.65
C THR A 515 22.94 -0.15 -13.79
N SER A 516 23.46 0.50 -12.74
CA SER A 516 24.82 1.01 -12.69
C SER A 516 25.86 -0.09 -12.84
N CYS A 517 25.66 -1.25 -12.20
CA CYS A 517 26.55 -2.40 -12.34
C CYS A 517 26.56 -2.95 -13.76
N SER A 518 25.37 -3.08 -14.38
CA SER A 518 25.25 -3.51 -15.77
C SER A 518 25.97 -2.56 -16.73
N ASP A 519 25.83 -1.24 -16.53
CA ASP A 519 26.50 -0.24 -17.38
C ASP A 519 28.02 -0.26 -17.26
N LEU A 520 28.52 -0.47 -16.05
CA LEU A 520 29.95 -0.47 -15.75
C LEU A 520 30.62 -1.82 -16.05
N THR A 521 29.85 -2.85 -16.40
CA THR A 521 30.39 -4.17 -16.75
C THR A 521 31.34 -4.06 -17.95
N GLY A 522 32.59 -4.47 -17.74
CA GLY A 522 33.65 -4.34 -18.75
C GLY A 522 34.18 -2.93 -18.99
N ALA A 523 33.67 -1.91 -18.27
CA ALA A 523 34.17 -0.55 -18.34
C ALA A 523 35.49 -0.39 -17.57
N GLN A 524 36.31 0.57 -18.00
CA GLN A 524 37.55 0.91 -17.31
C GLN A 524 37.26 1.76 -16.07
N LEU A 525 37.48 1.20 -14.89
CA LEU A 525 37.38 1.93 -13.61
C LEU A 525 38.63 2.77 -13.33
N LYS A 526 38.53 3.69 -12.37
CA LYS A 526 39.66 4.48 -11.85
C LYS A 526 40.04 4.03 -10.45
N ASN A 527 41.29 4.27 -10.05
CA ASN A 527 41.72 4.02 -8.68
C ASN A 527 41.15 5.08 -7.74
N LEU A 528 40.64 4.62 -6.60
CA LEU A 528 40.31 5.48 -5.46
C LEU A 528 41.60 6.01 -4.83
N SER A 529 41.60 7.27 -4.36
CA SER A 529 42.75 7.86 -3.67
C SER A 529 42.30 9.03 -2.80
N THR A 530 42.77 9.08 -1.55
CA THR A 530 42.54 10.19 -0.62
C THR A 530 43.67 11.23 -0.65
N THR A 531 44.81 10.94 -1.26
CA THR A 531 46.00 11.80 -1.19
C THR A 531 46.16 12.76 -2.37
N SER A 532 45.78 12.34 -3.57
CA SER A 532 45.79 13.22 -4.76
C SER A 532 44.91 12.67 -5.89
N PRO A 533 44.39 13.52 -6.79
CA PRO A 533 43.67 13.05 -7.96
C PRO A 533 44.66 12.41 -8.94
N THR A 534 44.72 11.08 -8.94
CA THR A 534 45.70 10.36 -9.79
C THR A 534 45.23 10.23 -11.23
N GLY A 535 43.90 10.15 -11.45
CA GLY A 535 43.28 9.85 -12.74
C GLY A 535 43.68 8.50 -13.35
N THR A 536 44.34 7.64 -12.56
CA THR A 536 44.90 6.36 -13.01
C THR A 536 43.82 5.31 -13.15
N ASN A 537 43.98 4.44 -14.15
CA ASN A 537 43.05 3.34 -14.38
C ASN A 537 43.26 2.24 -13.33
N SER A 538 42.18 1.72 -12.77
CA SER A 538 42.22 0.52 -11.95
C SER A 538 42.42 -0.73 -12.81
N SER A 539 43.10 -1.74 -12.27
CA SER A 539 43.16 -3.08 -12.88
C SER A 539 41.87 -3.88 -12.67
N GLU A 540 41.00 -3.43 -11.77
CA GLU A 540 39.72 -4.08 -11.47
C GLU A 540 38.69 -3.78 -12.56
N VAL A 541 37.91 -4.80 -12.91
CA VAL A 541 36.84 -4.73 -13.91
C VAL A 541 35.59 -5.35 -13.30
N ILE A 542 34.45 -4.66 -13.44
CA ILE A 542 33.14 -5.20 -13.06
C ILE A 542 32.74 -6.26 -14.09
N THR A 543 32.32 -7.42 -13.57
CA THR A 543 31.86 -8.57 -14.33
C THR A 543 30.39 -8.84 -14.06
N ALA A 544 29.75 -9.67 -14.89
CA ALA A 544 28.40 -10.13 -14.62
C ALA A 544 28.29 -10.93 -13.30
N GLY A 545 29.38 -11.58 -12.86
CA GLY A 545 29.44 -12.24 -11.56
C GLY A 545 29.39 -11.25 -10.41
N ASP A 546 30.11 -10.13 -10.52
CA ASP A 546 30.07 -9.06 -9.52
C ASP A 546 28.65 -8.48 -9.38
N CYS A 547 27.93 -8.27 -10.49
CA CYS A 547 26.54 -7.82 -10.44
C CYS A 547 25.58 -8.84 -9.83
N ALA A 548 25.89 -10.14 -9.94
CA ALA A 548 25.10 -11.17 -9.26
C ALA A 548 25.33 -11.14 -7.75
N GLU A 549 26.55 -10.87 -7.27
CA GLU A 549 26.83 -10.71 -5.84
C GLU A 549 26.22 -9.42 -5.28
N LEU A 550 26.25 -8.32 -6.03
CA LEU A 550 25.50 -7.09 -5.71
C LEU A 550 24.00 -7.39 -5.50
N ALA A 551 23.38 -8.10 -6.44
CA ALA A 551 21.96 -8.45 -6.34
C ALA A 551 21.66 -9.33 -5.11
N LYS A 552 22.57 -10.23 -4.72
CA LYS A 552 22.42 -11.00 -3.47
C LYS A 552 22.52 -10.11 -2.24
N ALA A 553 23.44 -9.14 -2.21
CA ALA A 553 23.54 -8.20 -1.08
C ALA A 553 22.26 -7.37 -0.92
N MET A 554 21.71 -6.85 -2.02
CA MET A 554 20.44 -6.11 -2.01
C MET A 554 19.27 -6.98 -1.56
N LEU A 555 19.26 -8.25 -1.96
CA LEU A 555 18.28 -9.23 -1.47
C LEU A 555 18.46 -9.53 0.02
N ALA A 556 19.71 -9.60 0.51
CA ALA A 556 20.01 -9.92 1.90
C ALA A 556 19.46 -8.83 2.85
N VAL A 557 19.58 -7.56 2.47
CA VAL A 557 19.06 -6.41 3.22
C VAL A 557 17.62 -6.04 2.88
N GLU A 558 16.99 -6.80 1.96
CA GLU A 558 15.60 -6.62 1.55
C GLU A 558 15.32 -5.25 0.91
N MET A 559 16.28 -4.70 0.17
CA MET A 559 16.25 -3.33 -0.37
C MET A 559 15.00 -3.01 -1.21
N SER A 560 14.46 -4.01 -1.92
CA SER A 560 13.24 -3.87 -2.74
C SER A 560 11.95 -4.30 -2.03
N THR A 561 12.01 -4.75 -0.78
CA THR A 561 10.84 -5.17 0.00
C THR A 561 10.18 -3.95 0.65
N PRO A 562 8.84 -3.81 0.59
CA PRO A 562 8.15 -2.77 1.36
C PRO A 562 8.36 -2.95 2.87
N PRO A 563 8.49 -1.87 3.65
CA PRO A 563 8.62 -1.97 5.10
C PRO A 563 7.36 -2.58 5.73
N ILE A 564 7.55 -3.39 6.77
CA ILE A 564 6.46 -3.99 7.54
C ILE A 564 6.03 -2.99 8.62
N CYS A 565 5.44 -1.88 8.18
CA CYS A 565 4.82 -0.92 9.09
C CYS A 565 3.35 -1.30 9.29
N ALA A 566 2.85 -1.22 10.52
CA ALA A 566 1.41 -1.26 10.74
C ALA A 566 0.78 -0.13 9.93
N THR A 567 -0.20 -0.43 9.07
CA THR A 567 -0.89 0.56 8.24
C THR A 567 -2.37 0.47 8.50
N GLY A 568 -3.03 1.62 8.60
CA GLY A 568 -4.47 1.68 8.86
C GLY A 568 -4.85 2.80 9.82
N PRO A 569 -6.16 3.01 10.02
CA PRO A 569 -6.62 4.04 10.91
C PRO A 569 -6.30 3.68 12.36
N LEU A 570 -5.98 4.69 13.18
CA LEU A 570 -5.79 4.49 14.63
C LEU A 570 -7.09 4.02 15.31
N LEU A 571 -8.21 4.52 14.81
CA LEU A 571 -9.55 4.14 15.24
C LEU A 571 -10.24 3.37 14.11
N SER A 572 -10.76 2.19 14.43
CA SER A 572 -11.54 1.43 13.45
C SER A 572 -12.85 2.17 13.13
N PRO A 573 -13.23 2.33 11.86
CA PRO A 573 -14.31 3.25 11.47
C PRO A 573 -15.70 2.76 11.90
N ASP A 574 -15.98 1.46 11.80
CA ASP A 574 -17.31 0.91 12.05
C ASP A 574 -17.27 -0.23 13.10
N PRO A 575 -17.95 -0.10 14.24
CA PRO A 575 -18.24 -1.24 15.09
C PRO A 575 -19.25 -2.17 14.41
N ALA A 576 -19.27 -3.44 14.81
CA ALA A 576 -20.43 -4.30 14.54
C ALA A 576 -21.72 -3.59 15.04
N PRO A 577 -22.91 -3.84 14.44
CA PRO A 577 -24.14 -3.20 14.87
C PRO A 577 -24.34 -3.31 16.38
N ILE A 578 -24.22 -2.17 17.06
CA ILE A 578 -24.14 -2.05 18.53
C ILE A 578 -25.24 -2.85 19.24
N CYS A 579 -26.48 -2.78 18.71
CA CYS A 579 -27.58 -3.74 18.89
C CYS A 579 -28.84 -3.19 18.19
N GLU A 580 -29.66 -4.07 17.59
CA GLU A 580 -30.96 -3.67 17.02
C GLU A 580 -31.95 -3.30 18.14
N GLY A 581 -32.63 -2.15 18.02
CA GLY A 581 -33.62 -1.69 19.02
C GLY A 581 -33.06 -0.97 20.25
N SER A 582 -31.81 -0.50 20.20
CA SER A 582 -31.19 0.26 21.29
C SER A 582 -32.04 1.47 21.73
N ALA A 583 -32.32 1.57 23.02
CA ALA A 583 -33.03 2.71 23.58
C ALA A 583 -32.04 3.81 24.01
N THR A 584 -32.13 4.99 23.39
CA THR A 584 -31.30 6.15 23.75
C THR A 584 -31.73 6.71 25.11
N ILE A 585 -30.77 6.81 26.04
CA ILE A 585 -30.92 7.42 27.37
C ILE A 585 -30.45 8.88 27.32
N PHE A 586 -29.37 9.14 26.59
CA PHE A 586 -28.78 10.46 26.40
C PHE A 586 -28.16 10.53 24.99
N LEU A 587 -28.25 11.70 24.36
CA LEU A 587 -27.63 11.99 23.06
C LEU A 587 -27.15 13.45 23.04
N GLU A 588 -25.93 13.63 22.58
CA GLU A 588 -25.34 14.92 22.22
C GLU A 588 -24.66 14.78 20.85
N ASP A 589 -25.02 15.65 19.92
CA ASP A 589 -24.50 15.72 18.55
C ASP A 589 -23.89 17.09 18.20
N TRP A 590 -23.85 18.02 19.17
CA TRP A 590 -23.26 19.36 19.09
C TRP A 590 -23.92 20.31 18.07
N GLU A 591 -24.93 19.87 17.32
CA GLU A 591 -25.59 20.68 16.28
C GLU A 591 -26.40 21.84 16.85
N THR A 592 -26.68 21.79 18.16
CA THR A 592 -27.36 22.86 18.89
C THR A 592 -26.45 23.66 19.83
N GLY A 593 -25.14 23.39 19.80
CA GLY A 593 -24.15 24.04 20.65
C GLY A 593 -23.79 23.22 21.90
N GLU A 594 -23.23 23.88 22.92
CA GLU A 594 -22.67 23.25 24.13
C GLU A 594 -23.56 23.42 25.38
N ASP A 595 -24.86 23.66 25.20
CA ASP A 595 -25.79 24.00 26.28
C ASP A 595 -25.88 22.86 27.33
N GLY A 596 -25.49 23.18 28.57
CA GLY A 596 -25.56 22.24 29.70
C GLY A 596 -24.27 21.46 29.98
N TRP A 597 -23.25 21.59 29.14
CA TRP A 597 -21.91 21.04 29.38
C TRP A 597 -21.05 22.01 30.19
N THR A 598 -20.16 21.47 31.02
CA THR A 598 -19.23 22.27 31.84
C THR A 598 -17.80 22.03 31.41
N LYS A 599 -17.06 23.12 31.16
CA LYS A 599 -15.66 23.04 30.71
C LYS A 599 -14.72 23.50 31.80
N THR A 600 -13.66 22.74 32.04
CA THR A 600 -12.61 23.13 32.98
C THR A 600 -11.23 22.95 32.36
N SER A 601 -10.24 23.59 32.96
CA SER A 601 -8.89 23.65 32.42
C SER A 601 -7.92 23.86 33.56
N MET A 602 -6.85 23.05 33.61
CA MET A 602 -5.80 23.11 34.61
C MET A 602 -4.44 23.06 33.92
N GLY A 603 -3.54 23.99 34.25
CA GLY A 603 -2.14 23.97 33.79
C GLY A 603 -1.21 23.36 34.84
N PHE A 604 -0.12 22.75 34.39
CA PHE A 604 0.93 22.16 35.23
C PHE A 604 2.25 22.95 35.09
N GLY A 605 3.15 22.88 36.09
CA GLY A 605 4.47 23.53 36.04
C GLY A 605 4.65 24.82 36.88
N THR A 606 5.91 25.24 37.08
CA THR A 606 6.27 26.44 37.85
C THR A 606 6.42 27.66 36.95
N GLY A 607 5.61 28.70 37.17
CA GLY A 607 5.68 29.96 36.42
C GLY A 607 4.56 30.17 35.40
N LEU A 608 3.33 29.79 35.74
CA LEU A 608 2.06 29.87 34.97
C LEU A 608 1.65 31.30 34.52
N ILE A 609 2.60 32.18 34.21
CA ILE A 609 2.40 33.60 33.85
C ILE A 609 1.43 33.74 32.67
N ASP A 610 1.48 32.80 31.73
CA ASP A 610 0.58 32.83 30.58
C ASP A 610 -0.72 32.07 30.81
N TRP A 611 -0.87 31.17 31.81
CA TRP A 611 -2.19 30.61 32.14
C TRP A 611 -3.19 31.68 32.62
N GLU A 612 -2.69 32.86 32.97
CA GLU A 612 -3.46 34.07 33.27
C GLU A 612 -3.81 34.90 32.01
N ASP A 613 -3.20 34.62 30.85
CA ASP A 613 -3.47 35.28 29.58
C ASP A 613 -4.81 34.84 28.95
N SER A 614 -5.83 35.67 29.16
CA SER A 614 -7.17 35.48 28.62
C SER A 614 -7.26 35.44 27.09
N SER A 615 -6.26 35.97 26.36
CA SER A 615 -6.28 35.98 24.89
C SER A 615 -6.10 34.58 24.28
N LYS A 616 -5.58 33.63 25.07
CA LYS A 616 -5.34 32.23 24.69
C LYS A 616 -6.42 31.27 25.23
N ALA A 617 -7.57 31.78 25.68
CA ALA A 617 -8.63 30.93 26.24
C ALA A 617 -9.20 29.92 25.23
N ALA A 618 -9.22 30.26 23.93
CA ALA A 618 -9.77 29.39 22.88
C ALA A 618 -9.01 28.06 22.71
N THR A 619 -7.76 27.98 23.17
CA THR A 619 -6.90 26.79 23.05
C THR A 619 -6.76 26.03 24.37
N ARG A 620 -7.56 26.39 25.38
CA ARG A 620 -7.53 25.79 26.73
C ARG A 620 -8.84 25.15 27.13
N PHE A 621 -9.84 25.21 26.28
CA PHE A 621 -11.13 24.62 26.56
C PHE A 621 -11.60 23.94 25.30
N PHE A 622 -12.34 22.85 25.48
CA PHE A 622 -13.15 22.30 24.41
C PHE A 622 -14.04 23.40 23.82
N HIS A 623 -14.22 23.36 22.51
CA HIS A 623 -15.16 24.23 21.83
C HIS A 623 -15.75 23.52 20.62
N VAL A 624 -16.98 23.89 20.26
CA VAL A 624 -17.70 23.27 19.15
C VAL A 624 -17.24 23.90 17.82
N VAL A 625 -16.87 23.05 16.85
CA VAL A 625 -16.40 23.44 15.51
C VAL A 625 -17.19 22.73 14.41
N SER A 626 -17.39 23.39 13.27
CA SER A 626 -18.22 22.89 12.15
C SER A 626 -17.43 22.52 10.89
N GLY A 627 -16.09 22.49 10.97
CA GLY A 627 -15.17 22.19 9.86
C GLY A 627 -14.41 20.90 10.11
N LEU A 628 -15.12 19.77 10.12
CA LEU A 628 -14.58 18.50 10.61
C LEU A 628 -13.60 17.84 9.62
N PRO A 629 -12.54 17.18 10.12
CA PRO A 629 -11.56 16.48 9.29
C PRO A 629 -12.20 15.30 8.53
N GLY A 630 -11.56 14.89 7.43
CA GLY A 630 -12.01 13.75 6.61
C GLY A 630 -13.28 14.00 5.79
N GLY A 631 -13.75 15.25 5.68
CA GLY A 631 -14.95 15.60 4.92
C GLY A 631 -16.27 15.26 5.63
N ARG A 632 -16.22 14.95 6.92
CA ARG A 632 -17.40 14.76 7.77
C ARG A 632 -18.18 16.09 7.87
N THR A 633 -19.49 16.03 7.73
CA THR A 633 -20.37 17.21 7.85
C THR A 633 -20.92 17.29 9.27
N GLY A 634 -21.21 18.49 9.76
CA GLY A 634 -21.80 18.71 11.08
C GLY A 634 -20.84 19.43 12.02
N SER A 635 -21.11 19.32 13.31
CA SER A 635 -20.34 19.96 14.38
C SER A 635 -19.79 18.94 15.36
N ALA A 636 -18.63 19.21 15.98
CA ALA A 636 -18.05 18.34 17.00
C ALA A 636 -17.40 19.18 18.09
N ALA A 637 -17.33 18.65 19.31
CA ALA A 637 -16.49 19.21 20.36
C ALA A 637 -15.02 18.94 20.04
N PHE A 638 -14.17 19.97 20.08
CA PHE A 638 -12.77 19.88 19.69
C PHE A 638 -11.87 20.43 20.79
N ALA A 639 -10.80 19.69 21.09
CA ALA A 639 -9.65 20.15 21.84
C ALA A 639 -8.43 20.13 20.92
N ILE A 640 -7.74 21.28 20.84
CA ILE A 640 -6.58 21.48 19.97
C ILE A 640 -5.33 20.87 20.57
N ASP A 641 -4.47 20.33 19.71
CA ASP A 641 -3.10 19.94 20.03
C ASP A 641 -2.10 20.93 19.40
N PRO A 642 -1.69 21.98 20.13
CA PRO A 642 -1.05 23.16 19.53
C PRO A 642 0.45 22.96 19.28
N LYS A 643 0.92 23.42 18.10
CA LYS A 643 2.35 23.42 17.74
C LYS A 643 3.13 24.54 18.43
N ILE A 644 4.46 24.38 18.49
CA ILE A 644 5.36 25.46 18.93
C ILE A 644 5.11 26.73 18.11
N GLY A 645 4.79 27.82 18.80
CA GLY A 645 4.49 29.12 18.20
C GLY A 645 3.03 29.34 17.78
N GLU A 646 2.17 28.32 17.88
CA GLU A 646 0.72 28.50 17.76
C GLU A 646 0.10 29.00 19.08
N PRO A 647 -1.07 29.68 19.03
CA PRO A 647 -1.81 30.00 20.24
C PRO A 647 -2.07 28.73 21.06
N GLY A 648 -1.59 28.69 22.32
CA GLY A 648 -1.72 27.52 23.20
C GLY A 648 -0.50 26.60 23.24
N GLY A 649 0.45 26.72 22.30
CA GLY A 649 1.71 25.99 22.30
C GLY A 649 2.79 26.67 23.16
N GLY A 650 3.61 25.85 23.80
CA GLY A 650 4.76 26.27 24.57
C GLY A 650 5.98 26.60 23.72
N THR A 651 7.09 26.89 24.40
CA THR A 651 8.38 27.14 23.72
C THR A 651 9.30 25.93 23.75
N CYS A 652 8.92 24.86 24.46
CA CYS A 652 9.72 23.64 24.62
C CYS A 652 11.13 23.91 25.13
N THR A 653 11.24 24.91 26.00
CA THR A 653 12.48 25.33 26.67
C THR A 653 12.19 25.64 28.13
N PRO A 654 13.20 25.59 29.03
CA PRO A 654 13.01 25.90 30.45
C PRO A 654 12.28 27.24 30.68
N GLY A 655 11.14 27.20 31.39
CA GLY A 655 10.31 28.38 31.69
C GLY A 655 9.22 28.68 30.66
N GLY A 656 9.01 27.82 29.67
CA GLY A 656 7.93 27.90 28.68
C GLY A 656 7.10 26.61 28.58
N ASP A 657 6.85 25.96 29.72
CA ASP A 657 5.95 24.81 29.92
C ASP A 657 4.49 25.27 29.79
N TYR A 658 3.71 24.59 28.94
CA TYR A 658 2.29 24.81 28.71
C TYR A 658 1.47 23.52 28.82
N SER A 659 2.00 22.57 29.58
CA SER A 659 1.29 21.34 29.90
C SER A 659 -0.01 21.64 30.62
N GLY A 660 -1.06 20.92 30.24
CA GLY A 660 -2.38 21.15 30.78
C GLY A 660 -3.34 20.00 30.54
N SER A 661 -4.38 19.97 31.37
CA SER A 661 -5.52 19.07 31.23
C SER A 661 -6.81 19.86 31.12
N HIS A 662 -7.61 19.52 30.12
CA HIS A 662 -8.81 20.24 29.70
C HIS A 662 -9.98 19.27 29.75
N THR A 663 -11.07 19.63 30.43
CA THR A 663 -12.20 18.71 30.61
C THR A 663 -13.48 19.26 30.00
N LEU A 664 -14.32 18.34 29.52
CA LEU A 664 -15.67 18.58 29.02
C LEU A 664 -16.63 17.62 29.73
N ASP A 665 -17.39 18.15 30.68
CA ASP A 665 -18.25 17.41 31.60
C ASP A 665 -19.71 17.48 31.15
N SER A 666 -20.36 16.32 31.04
CA SER A 666 -21.77 16.22 30.66
C SER A 666 -22.72 16.76 31.74
N PRO A 667 -23.97 17.12 31.37
CA PRO A 667 -25.05 17.20 32.33
C PRO A 667 -25.29 15.85 33.03
N ALA A 668 -26.07 15.85 34.10
CA ALA A 668 -26.41 14.61 34.82
C ALA A 668 -27.31 13.71 33.95
N ILE A 669 -26.88 12.46 33.75
CA ILE A 669 -27.58 11.43 32.97
C ILE A 669 -28.18 10.42 33.95
N ILE A 670 -29.50 10.27 33.93
CA ILE A 670 -30.20 9.33 34.82
C ILE A 670 -30.38 7.99 34.11
N ILE A 671 -29.82 6.92 34.69
CA ILE A 671 -30.03 5.56 34.18
C ILE A 671 -31.45 5.11 34.55
N PRO A 672 -32.33 4.79 33.57
CA PRO A 672 -33.70 4.42 33.87
C PRO A 672 -33.80 3.15 34.74
N PRO A 673 -34.81 3.05 35.62
CA PRO A 673 -35.08 1.81 36.35
C PRO A 673 -35.27 0.63 35.39
N GLY A 674 -34.59 -0.49 35.65
CA GLY A 674 -34.66 -1.71 34.81
C GLY A 674 -33.57 -1.83 33.74
N VAL A 675 -32.75 -0.81 33.50
CA VAL A 675 -31.60 -0.88 32.60
C VAL A 675 -30.38 -1.44 33.33
N THR A 676 -30.01 -2.69 33.07
CA THR A 676 -28.88 -3.37 33.73
C THR A 676 -27.58 -3.35 32.93
N ALA A 677 -27.62 -2.95 31.66
CA ALA A 677 -26.45 -2.90 30.77
C ALA A 677 -26.45 -1.59 29.95
N PRO A 678 -26.28 -0.42 30.61
CA PRO A 678 -26.07 0.82 29.89
C PRO A 678 -24.73 0.79 29.14
N GLN A 679 -24.69 1.41 27.98
CA GLN A 679 -23.50 1.56 27.15
C GLN A 679 -23.29 3.03 26.77
N LEU A 680 -22.04 3.40 26.56
CA LEU A 680 -21.58 4.67 26.00
C LEU A 680 -21.06 4.41 24.59
N SER A 681 -21.49 5.23 23.62
CA SER A 681 -20.80 5.34 22.33
C SER A 681 -20.50 6.80 22.02
N PHE A 682 -19.42 7.06 21.30
CA PHE A 682 -19.13 8.37 20.74
C PHE A 682 -18.23 8.20 19.51
N ASP A 683 -18.42 9.08 18.53
CA ASP A 683 -17.53 9.18 17.39
C ASP A 683 -16.39 10.13 17.75
N HIS A 684 -15.17 9.79 17.37
CA HIS A 684 -14.04 10.67 17.59
C HIS A 684 -12.99 10.56 16.50
N TYR A 685 -12.19 11.62 16.40
CA TYR A 685 -11.00 11.72 15.57
C TYR A 685 -9.87 12.17 16.46
N VAL A 686 -8.75 11.46 16.44
CA VAL A 686 -7.56 11.78 17.24
C VAL A 686 -6.32 11.82 16.34
N ALA A 687 -5.53 12.87 16.47
CA ALA A 687 -4.25 13.04 15.79
C ALA A 687 -3.33 13.90 16.67
N THR A 688 -2.39 13.25 17.35
CA THR A 688 -1.61 13.85 18.45
C THR A 688 -0.17 13.33 18.50
N GLU A 689 0.68 13.91 19.36
CA GLU A 689 1.97 13.31 19.70
C GLU A 689 1.77 11.99 20.46
N ALA A 690 2.36 10.90 19.94
CA ALA A 690 2.11 9.56 20.44
C ALA A 690 2.73 9.32 21.84
N GLY A 691 1.92 8.87 22.78
CA GLY A 691 2.32 8.58 24.17
C GLY A 691 2.48 9.82 25.05
N VAL A 692 2.23 11.02 24.53
CA VAL A 692 2.43 12.29 25.25
C VAL A 692 1.11 13.06 25.36
N ASP A 693 0.45 13.31 24.21
CA ASP A 693 -0.81 14.06 24.15
C ASP A 693 -1.96 13.12 23.80
N GLY A 694 -3.13 13.32 24.41
CA GLY A 694 -4.23 12.38 24.19
C GLY A 694 -5.53 12.64 24.93
N GLY A 695 -6.54 11.89 24.51
CA GLY A 695 -7.89 11.92 25.08
C GLY A 695 -8.18 10.77 26.04
N GLN A 696 -8.96 11.05 27.09
CA GLN A 696 -9.40 10.09 28.11
C GLN A 696 -10.89 10.26 28.42
N VAL A 697 -11.54 9.21 28.95
CA VAL A 697 -12.93 9.26 29.44
C VAL A 697 -13.01 8.87 30.90
N GLU A 698 -13.68 9.71 31.70
CA GLU A 698 -13.91 9.49 33.13
C GLU A 698 -15.41 9.52 33.44
N ILE A 699 -15.83 8.77 34.46
CA ILE A 699 -17.22 8.70 34.93
C ILE A 699 -17.32 9.16 36.38
N SER A 700 -18.29 10.04 36.67
CA SER A 700 -18.72 10.35 38.03
C SER A 700 -20.09 9.71 38.28
N ARG A 701 -20.24 9.02 39.42
CA ARG A 701 -21.48 8.35 39.83
C ARG A 701 -22.06 9.02 41.07
N ASN A 702 -23.33 9.41 41.01
CA ASN A 702 -24.12 10.02 42.09
C ASN A 702 -23.42 11.22 42.76
N GLY A 703 -22.69 12.02 41.98
CA GLY A 703 -21.95 13.19 42.46
C GLY A 703 -20.63 12.85 43.18
N GLY A 704 -20.14 11.62 43.07
CA GLY A 704 -18.81 11.21 43.52
C GLY A 704 -17.68 11.79 42.65
N PRO A 705 -16.40 11.48 42.97
CA PRO A 705 -15.27 11.89 42.14
C PRO A 705 -15.36 11.27 40.73
N TYR A 706 -14.73 11.93 39.76
CA TYR A 706 -14.49 11.35 38.45
C TYR A 706 -13.41 10.27 38.58
N THR A 707 -13.63 9.14 37.93
CA THR A 707 -12.69 8.03 37.84
C THR A 707 -12.52 7.63 36.39
N LEU A 708 -11.27 7.43 35.95
CA LEU A 708 -10.95 6.93 34.61
C LEU A 708 -11.74 5.65 34.31
N LEU A 709 -12.39 5.61 33.15
CA LEU A 709 -13.11 4.43 32.71
C LEU A 709 -12.07 3.35 32.33
N PRO A 710 -12.04 2.20 33.01
CA PRO A 710 -11.00 1.20 32.77
C PRO A 710 -11.00 0.71 31.33
N LYS A 711 -9.81 0.46 30.76
CA LYS A 711 -9.66 -0.07 29.39
C LYS A 711 -10.48 -1.35 29.14
N SER A 712 -10.68 -2.17 30.17
CA SER A 712 -11.51 -3.38 30.12
C SER A 712 -13.02 -3.15 29.90
N GLN A 713 -13.50 -1.92 30.04
CA GLN A 713 -14.91 -1.57 29.78
C GLN A 713 -15.19 -1.23 28.32
N TYR A 714 -14.16 -0.94 27.52
CA TYR A 714 -14.33 -0.64 26.10
C TYR A 714 -14.51 -1.92 25.32
N VAL A 715 -15.63 -2.03 24.62
CA VAL A 715 -15.94 -3.18 23.76
C VAL A 715 -15.49 -2.96 22.32
N PHE A 716 -15.21 -1.71 21.94
CA PHE A 716 -14.70 -1.34 20.61
C PHE A 716 -13.92 -0.01 20.67
N ASN A 717 -12.79 0.06 19.95
CA ASN A 717 -11.81 1.16 19.97
C ASN A 717 -11.38 1.60 21.38
N PRO A 718 -10.83 0.70 22.23
CA PRO A 718 -10.26 1.11 23.52
C PRO A 718 -9.13 2.15 23.37
N PRO A 719 -8.80 2.91 24.42
CA PRO A 719 -7.56 3.69 24.49
C PRO A 719 -6.35 2.84 24.07
N ASN A 720 -5.50 3.34 23.17
CA ASN A 720 -4.46 2.52 22.53
C ASN A 720 -3.24 2.31 23.43
N VAL A 721 -2.74 3.37 24.09
CA VAL A 721 -1.49 3.37 24.85
C VAL A 721 -1.64 4.21 26.12
N ALA A 722 -0.91 3.84 27.18
CA ALA A 722 -0.78 4.67 28.37
C ALA A 722 0.22 5.80 28.16
N PHE A 723 -0.02 6.96 28.75
CA PHE A 723 0.95 8.07 28.70
C PHE A 723 2.30 7.65 29.27
N ASN A 724 3.39 8.13 28.65
CA ASN A 724 4.76 7.80 29.04
C ASN A 724 5.06 8.16 30.51
N GLU A 725 5.74 7.28 31.26
CA GLU A 725 6.01 7.45 32.71
C GLU A 725 7.14 8.46 33.06
N ALA A 726 7.74 9.14 32.08
CA ALA A 726 8.91 10.00 32.31
C ALA A 726 8.73 11.42 31.78
N ALA A 727 9.00 12.42 32.61
CA ALA A 727 9.16 13.81 32.20
C ALA A 727 10.43 13.95 31.32
N PRO A 728 10.36 14.56 30.13
CA PRO A 728 11.52 14.70 29.27
C PRO A 728 12.39 15.89 29.67
N VAL A 729 13.68 15.71 29.42
CA VAL A 729 14.73 16.72 29.27
C VAL A 729 14.17 18.14 29.01
N GLY A 730 14.26 19.04 30.00
CA GLY A 730 14.05 20.49 29.78
C GLY A 730 12.90 21.22 30.52
N ASN A 731 12.21 20.58 31.48
CA ASN A 731 11.10 21.11 32.31
C ASN A 731 9.68 21.12 31.68
N ASN A 732 9.30 20.14 30.86
CA ASN A 732 7.87 19.96 30.50
C ASN A 732 7.24 18.81 31.30
N THR A 733 6.03 19.00 31.81
CA THR A 733 5.34 18.00 32.65
C THR A 733 4.24 17.31 31.88
N GLY A 734 4.47 16.11 31.34
CA GLY A 734 3.40 15.30 30.74
C GLY A 734 2.28 15.06 31.77
N PRO A 735 1.03 15.45 31.51
CA PRO A 735 -0.07 15.23 32.45
C PRO A 735 -0.52 13.77 32.45
N ASN A 736 -0.90 13.25 33.63
CA ASN A 736 -1.46 11.91 33.84
C ASN A 736 -0.57 10.71 33.39
N PRO A 737 0.72 10.65 33.80
CA PRO A 737 1.61 9.57 33.39
C PRO A 737 1.09 8.19 33.81
N GLY A 738 1.24 7.20 32.92
CA GLY A 738 0.82 5.81 33.15
C GLY A 738 -0.68 5.55 32.99
N GLU A 739 -1.50 6.57 32.71
CA GLU A 739 -2.93 6.38 32.45
C GLU A 739 -3.21 6.12 30.96
N ASP A 740 -4.13 5.19 30.68
CA ASP A 740 -4.58 4.84 29.33
C ASP A 740 -5.23 6.04 28.60
N ALA A 741 -4.84 6.29 27.35
CA ALA A 741 -5.38 7.36 26.50
C ALA A 741 -5.47 6.97 25.02
N TRP A 742 -6.27 7.72 24.26
CA TRP A 742 -6.15 7.75 22.79
C TRP A 742 -5.08 8.76 22.41
N THR A 743 -3.99 8.29 21.82
CA THR A 743 -2.79 9.09 21.53
C THR A 743 -2.13 8.65 20.21
N GLY A 744 -1.53 9.58 19.47
CA GLY A 744 -0.89 9.36 18.19
C GLY A 744 -1.79 9.69 16.99
N THR A 745 -1.33 9.26 15.81
CA THR A 745 -1.99 9.43 14.51
C THR A 745 -2.31 8.06 13.89
N ASN A 746 -2.86 8.02 12.66
CA ASN A 746 -3.01 6.75 11.95
C ASN A 746 -1.66 6.02 11.82
N LEU A 747 -1.72 4.68 11.77
CA LEU A 747 -0.56 3.82 11.77
C LEU A 747 0.27 4.00 10.48
N GLY A 748 1.59 3.84 10.59
CA GLY A 748 2.51 3.83 9.44
C GLY A 748 3.03 5.21 9.03
N GLY A 749 3.24 6.11 9.99
CA GLY A 749 3.84 7.42 9.76
C GLY A 749 2.89 8.47 9.18
N ALA A 750 1.58 8.24 9.26
CA ALA A 750 0.60 9.25 8.87
C ALA A 750 0.62 10.43 9.86
N ILE A 751 0.44 11.65 9.38
CA ILE A 751 0.35 12.86 10.22
C ILE A 751 -1.10 13.25 10.56
N LEU A 752 -2.06 12.45 10.11
CA LEU A 752 -3.49 12.67 10.29
C LEU A 752 -4.11 11.45 10.97
N GLY A 753 -5.18 11.69 11.72
CA GLY A 753 -6.06 10.68 12.28
C GLY A 753 -7.14 10.21 11.31
N SER A 754 -8.06 9.38 11.81
CA SER A 754 -9.28 8.96 11.14
C SER A 754 -10.43 8.98 12.14
N TRP A 755 -11.66 9.15 11.64
CA TRP A 755 -12.85 8.98 12.46
C TRP A 755 -13.07 7.51 12.76
N GLY A 756 -13.41 7.21 14.01
CA GLY A 756 -13.99 5.94 14.42
C GLY A 756 -14.97 6.13 15.56
N THR A 757 -15.81 5.12 15.78
CA THR A 757 -16.72 5.10 16.93
C THR A 757 -16.08 4.31 18.06
N THR A 758 -16.10 4.83 19.27
CA THR A 758 -15.76 4.07 20.48
C THR A 758 -17.03 3.59 21.17
N VAL A 759 -17.01 2.37 21.69
CA VAL A 759 -18.13 1.80 22.45
C VAL A 759 -17.61 1.23 23.78
N ALA A 760 -18.26 1.58 24.88
CA ALA A 760 -17.94 1.10 26.22
C ALA A 760 -19.18 0.62 26.99
N ASN A 761 -19.00 -0.45 27.75
CA ASN A 761 -19.99 -0.99 28.66
C ASN A 761 -19.92 -0.25 30.01
N LEU A 762 -21.03 0.36 30.42
CA LEU A 762 -21.11 1.10 31.68
C LEU A 762 -21.69 0.26 32.84
N ALA A 763 -22.06 -1.01 32.63
CA ALA A 763 -22.76 -1.82 33.63
C ALA A 763 -22.00 -1.99 34.96
N THR A 764 -20.66 -1.94 34.94
CA THR A 764 -19.83 -2.06 36.14
C THR A 764 -19.71 -0.74 36.91
N VAL A 765 -19.93 0.40 36.24
CA VAL A 765 -19.75 1.76 36.79
C VAL A 765 -21.08 2.51 36.97
N ALA A 766 -22.20 1.99 36.44
CA ALA A 766 -23.53 2.56 36.54
C ALA A 766 -24.60 1.47 36.73
N GLN A 767 -25.54 1.70 37.63
CA GLN A 767 -26.65 0.79 37.97
C GLN A 767 -28.01 1.45 37.68
N PRO A 768 -29.10 0.66 37.54
CA PRO A 768 -30.43 1.22 37.37
C PRO A 768 -30.77 2.25 38.46
N GLY A 769 -31.17 3.45 38.05
CA GLY A 769 -31.54 4.56 38.94
C GLY A 769 -30.39 5.50 39.33
N ASP A 770 -29.15 5.21 38.97
CA ASP A 770 -28.03 6.11 39.23
C ASP A 770 -28.09 7.38 38.37
N SER A 771 -27.53 8.47 38.92
CA SER A 771 -27.19 9.68 38.17
C SER A 771 -25.70 9.65 37.84
N ILE A 772 -25.33 9.54 36.57
CA ILE A 772 -23.93 9.60 36.13
C ILE A 772 -23.60 10.90 35.41
N LYS A 773 -22.32 11.24 35.34
CA LYS A 773 -21.76 12.24 34.44
C LYS A 773 -20.57 11.66 33.70
N ILE A 774 -20.46 11.98 32.42
CA ILE A 774 -19.31 11.63 31.58
C ILE A 774 -18.39 12.85 31.53
N ARG A 775 -17.09 12.62 31.62
CA ARG A 775 -16.06 13.63 31.38
C ARG A 775 -15.14 13.15 30.28
N PHE A 776 -14.96 13.98 29.28
CA PHE A 776 -13.87 13.84 28.33
C PHE A 776 -12.71 14.72 28.80
N THR A 777 -11.53 14.15 28.90
CA THR A 777 -10.31 14.83 29.37
C THR A 777 -9.28 14.81 28.26
N TRP A 778 -8.84 15.99 27.83
CA TRP A 778 -7.76 16.21 26.88
C TRP A 778 -6.51 16.62 27.66
N SER A 779 -5.42 15.90 27.45
CA SER A 779 -4.14 16.08 28.12
C SER A 779 -3.09 16.42 27.08
N GLN A 780 -2.34 17.51 27.32
CA GLN A 780 -1.27 17.95 26.43
C GLN A 780 -0.03 18.41 27.20
N ASP A 781 1.13 18.32 26.58
CA ASP A 781 2.38 18.90 27.10
C ASP A 781 2.68 20.29 26.49
N GLY A 782 2.01 20.65 25.39
CA GLY A 782 2.18 21.94 24.71
C GLY A 782 3.41 22.01 23.80
N CYS A 783 4.01 20.88 23.44
CA CYS A 783 5.13 20.74 22.53
C CYS A 783 4.75 19.83 21.35
N ASN A 784 5.29 20.12 20.16
CA ASN A 784 5.19 19.25 18.98
C ASN A 784 3.78 18.75 18.58
N GLY A 785 2.71 19.40 19.03
CA GLY A 785 1.33 18.98 18.76
C GLY A 785 1.00 18.80 17.28
N VAL A 786 0.02 17.96 16.96
CA VAL A 786 -0.33 17.59 15.58
C VAL A 786 -1.59 18.32 15.11
N GLU A 787 -2.76 17.92 15.64
CA GLU A 787 -4.06 18.52 15.33
C GLU A 787 -4.97 18.56 16.57
N GLY A 788 -5.21 17.42 17.22
CA GLY A 788 -6.01 17.34 18.45
C GLY A 788 -7.07 16.25 18.44
N TRP A 789 -8.12 16.46 19.25
CA TRP A 789 -9.16 15.47 19.51
C TRP A 789 -10.55 16.05 19.28
N TYR A 790 -11.28 15.46 18.33
CA TYR A 790 -12.68 15.78 18.05
C TYR A 790 -13.58 14.68 18.63
N ILE A 791 -14.71 15.07 19.22
CA ILE A 791 -15.71 14.18 19.82
C ILE A 791 -17.09 14.58 19.28
N ASP A 792 -17.83 13.60 18.80
CA ASP A 792 -19.12 13.76 18.14
C ASP A 792 -20.08 12.60 18.52
N ASN A 793 -21.38 12.77 18.33
CA ASN A 793 -22.42 11.74 18.54
C ASN A 793 -22.30 10.98 19.88
N VAL A 794 -22.14 11.70 20.99
CA VAL A 794 -22.04 11.09 22.33
C VAL A 794 -23.40 10.56 22.74
N ARG A 795 -23.51 9.24 22.89
CA ARG A 795 -24.76 8.55 23.20
C ARG A 795 -24.59 7.64 24.41
N VAL A 796 -25.48 7.78 25.39
CA VAL A 796 -25.73 6.71 26.38
C VAL A 796 -26.99 6.00 25.97
N PHE A 797 -26.93 4.68 25.87
CA PHE A 797 -28.06 3.85 25.44
C PHE A 797 -28.07 2.53 26.17
N SER A 798 -29.12 1.75 26.00
CA SER A 798 -29.20 0.38 26.50
C SER A 798 -29.62 -0.56 25.39
N CYS A 799 -28.95 -1.71 25.29
CA CYS A 799 -29.40 -2.79 24.45
C CYS A 799 -30.54 -3.55 25.15
N PRO A 800 -31.71 -3.69 24.52
CA PRO A 800 -32.72 -4.60 25.01
C PRO A 800 -32.25 -6.06 24.87
N VAL A 801 -32.50 -6.88 25.90
CA VAL A 801 -32.31 -8.34 25.81
C VAL A 801 -33.61 -8.93 25.26
N PHE A 802 -33.56 -9.41 24.02
CA PHE A 802 -34.70 -10.06 23.36
C PHE A 802 -34.49 -11.57 23.32
N GLU A 803 -35.46 -12.34 23.82
CA GLU A 803 -35.45 -13.79 23.68
C GLU A 803 -35.69 -14.17 22.21
N ALA A 804 -35.00 -15.22 21.73
CA ALA A 804 -35.19 -15.77 20.40
C ALA A 804 -36.40 -16.71 20.33
N PRO A 805 -37.13 -16.78 19.21
CA PRO A 805 -38.16 -17.79 19.01
C PRO A 805 -37.56 -19.19 18.93
N THR A 806 -38.36 -20.22 19.21
CA THR A 806 -37.94 -21.63 19.05
C THR A 806 -38.53 -22.21 17.77
N LEU A 807 -37.71 -22.75 16.87
CA LEU A 807 -38.10 -23.32 15.59
C LEU A 807 -38.09 -24.85 15.62
N SER A 808 -39.07 -25.49 14.98
CA SER A 808 -39.18 -26.94 14.83
C SER A 808 -39.79 -27.34 13.47
N THR A 809 -39.62 -28.59 13.08
CA THR A 809 -40.37 -29.16 11.93
C THR A 809 -41.81 -29.51 12.34
N GLY A 810 -42.70 -29.55 11.35
CA GLY A 810 -44.06 -30.05 11.46
C GLY A 810 -44.12 -31.57 11.50
N VAL A 811 -45.33 -32.08 11.76
CA VAL A 811 -45.61 -33.53 11.80
C VAL A 811 -45.55 -34.21 10.43
N ASP A 812 -45.56 -33.40 9.37
CA ASP A 812 -45.47 -33.80 7.96
C ASP A 812 -44.03 -33.97 7.47
N TYR A 813 -43.02 -33.58 8.25
CA TYR A 813 -41.62 -33.80 7.90
C TYR A 813 -41.12 -35.18 8.36
N GLU A 814 -40.69 -36.01 7.42
CA GLU A 814 -39.84 -37.18 7.65
C GLU A 814 -38.37 -36.89 7.32
N ASN A 815 -37.41 -37.61 7.92
CA ASN A 815 -35.98 -37.40 7.66
C ASN A 815 -35.32 -38.66 7.06
N PRO A 816 -34.86 -38.64 5.80
CA PRO A 816 -34.98 -37.54 4.84
C PRO A 816 -36.40 -37.44 4.26
N ASP A 817 -36.82 -36.22 3.96
CA ASP A 817 -38.12 -35.86 3.40
C ASP A 817 -38.22 -36.35 1.96
N THR A 818 -39.29 -37.09 1.66
CA THR A 818 -39.34 -37.95 0.46
C THR A 818 -40.15 -37.36 -0.69
N ASP A 819 -41.04 -36.42 -0.41
CA ASP A 819 -41.84 -35.72 -1.41
C ASP A 819 -41.40 -34.27 -1.65
N GLY A 820 -40.46 -33.77 -0.83
CA GLY A 820 -39.91 -32.42 -0.90
C GLY A 820 -40.79 -31.37 -0.24
N SER A 821 -41.83 -31.74 0.51
CA SER A 821 -42.84 -30.83 1.07
C SER A 821 -43.01 -31.02 2.59
N PHE A 822 -42.61 -30.01 3.38
CA PHE A 822 -42.62 -30.06 4.83
C PHE A 822 -43.03 -28.73 5.47
N THR A 823 -43.60 -28.77 6.66
CA THR A 823 -43.98 -27.57 7.42
C THR A 823 -42.89 -27.20 8.44
N LEU A 824 -42.63 -25.91 8.61
CA LEU A 824 -41.84 -25.35 9.70
C LEU A 824 -42.77 -24.63 10.68
N ASN A 825 -42.58 -24.84 11.98
CA ASN A 825 -43.35 -24.20 13.05
C ASN A 825 -42.41 -23.47 14.01
N TRP A 826 -42.83 -22.35 14.57
CA TRP A 826 -42.07 -21.70 15.64
C TRP A 826 -42.95 -21.14 16.74
N VAL A 827 -42.36 -20.96 17.92
CA VAL A 827 -43.01 -20.37 19.09
C VAL A 827 -42.36 -19.02 19.39
N ARG A 828 -43.18 -17.97 19.45
CA ARG A 828 -42.72 -16.64 19.87
C ARG A 828 -42.52 -16.59 21.39
N PRO A 829 -41.46 -15.94 21.87
CA PRO A 829 -41.32 -15.64 23.29
C PRO A 829 -42.33 -14.58 23.75
N SER A 830 -42.47 -14.42 25.06
CA SER A 830 -43.43 -13.48 25.63
C SER A 830 -43.06 -12.03 25.27
N GLY A 831 -44.02 -11.27 24.74
CA GLY A 831 -43.82 -9.86 24.35
C GLY A 831 -43.33 -9.64 22.92
N ALA A 832 -42.99 -10.70 22.19
CA ALA A 832 -42.67 -10.63 20.78
C ALA A 832 -43.92 -10.39 19.90
N VAL A 833 -43.75 -9.62 18.84
CA VAL A 833 -44.73 -9.28 17.82
C VAL A 833 -44.26 -9.75 16.44
N GLY A 834 -45.20 -10.15 15.58
CA GLY A 834 -44.90 -10.37 14.16
C GLY A 834 -44.77 -9.03 13.41
N PRO A 835 -44.24 -9.03 12.17
CA PRO A 835 -43.94 -10.21 11.35
C PRO A 835 -42.58 -10.85 11.64
N ASP A 836 -42.55 -12.18 11.59
CA ASP A 836 -41.35 -13.00 11.80
C ASP A 836 -40.62 -13.24 10.48
N LEU A 837 -39.28 -13.15 10.49
CA LEU A 837 -38.44 -13.38 9.32
C LEU A 837 -37.86 -14.80 9.37
N LEU A 838 -38.30 -15.66 8.44
CA LEU A 838 -37.75 -16.98 8.22
C LEU A 838 -36.68 -16.92 7.14
N GLN A 839 -35.53 -17.53 7.41
CA GLN A 839 -34.41 -17.66 6.48
C GLN A 839 -34.04 -19.11 6.24
N VAL A 840 -33.41 -19.38 5.09
CA VAL A 840 -32.87 -20.68 4.70
C VAL A 840 -31.42 -20.56 4.26
N SER A 841 -30.63 -21.59 4.55
CA SER A 841 -29.30 -21.77 3.98
C SER A 841 -29.10 -23.22 3.54
N GLN A 842 -28.20 -23.44 2.57
CA GLN A 842 -27.70 -24.76 2.19
C GLN A 842 -26.24 -24.97 2.63
N THR A 843 -25.56 -23.91 3.05
CA THR A 843 -24.12 -23.90 3.36
C THR A 843 -23.83 -23.58 4.84
N SER A 844 -24.78 -22.97 5.55
CA SER A 844 -24.64 -22.51 6.95
C SER A 844 -25.32 -23.44 7.96
N CYS A 845 -25.52 -24.70 7.60
CA CYS A 845 -26.25 -25.70 8.38
C CYS A 845 -25.62 -26.09 9.70
N ALA A 846 -24.31 -25.94 9.80
CA ALA A 846 -23.52 -26.17 10.98
C ALA A 846 -22.38 -25.15 10.98
N PRO A 847 -21.79 -24.87 12.15
CA PRO A 847 -20.52 -24.14 12.20
C PRO A 847 -19.49 -24.86 11.33
N LEU A 848 -18.66 -24.08 10.62
CA LEU A 848 -17.49 -24.63 9.91
C LEU A 848 -16.47 -25.18 10.92
N LEU A 849 -16.45 -24.62 12.12
CA LEU A 849 -15.72 -25.08 13.30
C LEU A 849 -16.52 -24.69 14.55
N SER A 850 -16.62 -25.60 15.52
CA SER A 850 -17.11 -25.30 16.85
C SER A 850 -16.39 -26.20 17.86
N ASP A 851 -15.82 -25.60 18.90
CA ASP A 851 -15.12 -26.29 19.98
C ASP A 851 -15.16 -25.44 21.25
N ASP A 852 -15.73 -25.98 22.31
CA ASP A 852 -15.87 -25.40 23.64
C ASP A 852 -14.82 -25.97 24.63
N ALA A 853 -13.73 -26.55 24.09
CA ALA A 853 -12.63 -27.19 24.84
C ALA A 853 -13.02 -28.40 25.72
N GLU A 854 -14.31 -28.66 25.95
CA GLU A 854 -14.80 -29.70 26.86
C GLU A 854 -14.51 -31.12 26.39
N ALA A 855 -14.38 -31.30 25.08
CA ALA A 855 -13.95 -32.57 24.47
C ALA A 855 -12.42 -32.76 24.46
N GLY A 856 -11.67 -31.81 25.02
CA GLY A 856 -10.22 -31.77 25.05
C GLY A 856 -9.58 -31.53 23.68
N LEU A 857 -8.30 -31.91 23.53
CA LEU A 857 -7.51 -31.65 22.31
C LEU A 857 -7.85 -32.56 21.11
N ALA A 858 -8.98 -33.26 21.11
CA ALA A 858 -9.29 -34.28 20.09
C ALA A 858 -9.29 -33.72 18.64
N LYS A 859 -9.68 -32.45 18.45
CA LYS A 859 -9.70 -31.77 17.15
C LYS A 859 -8.44 -30.95 16.85
N TRP A 860 -7.47 -30.96 17.75
CA TRP A 860 -6.32 -30.06 17.70
C TRP A 860 -4.99 -30.83 17.82
N THR A 861 -3.96 -30.29 17.19
CA THR A 861 -2.58 -30.76 17.35
C THR A 861 -1.76 -29.66 18.00
N THR A 862 -1.01 -30.02 19.03
CA THR A 862 -0.15 -29.10 19.77
C THR A 862 1.31 -29.29 19.34
N SER A 863 2.02 -28.19 19.14
CA SER A 863 3.46 -28.20 18.87
C SER A 863 4.12 -26.95 19.45
N SER A 864 5.45 -26.93 19.44
CA SER A 864 6.22 -25.76 19.86
C SER A 864 7.52 -25.66 19.06
N SER A 865 8.10 -24.45 19.00
CA SER A 865 9.44 -24.18 18.48
C SER A 865 10.21 -23.29 19.45
N GLY A 866 11.53 -23.45 19.53
CA GLY A 866 12.35 -22.81 20.56
C GLY A 866 12.55 -23.71 21.79
N THR A 867 13.62 -23.46 22.54
CA THR A 867 14.02 -24.32 23.67
C THR A 867 13.21 -23.95 24.90
N GLY A 868 12.40 -24.88 25.42
CA GLY A 868 11.68 -24.70 26.69
C GLY A 868 10.22 -24.26 26.56
N ALA A 869 9.73 -23.95 25.34
CA ALA A 869 8.31 -23.63 25.12
C ALA A 869 7.37 -24.78 25.52
N LEU A 870 6.32 -24.44 26.26
CA LEU A 870 5.28 -25.38 26.66
C LEU A 870 4.29 -25.65 25.54
N GLN A 871 3.71 -26.84 25.52
CA GLN A 871 2.60 -27.12 24.62
C GLN A 871 1.28 -26.68 25.23
N TRP A 872 0.31 -26.38 24.36
CA TRP A 872 -1.06 -26.17 24.77
C TRP A 872 -1.64 -27.39 25.48
N LYS A 873 -2.48 -27.16 26.48
CA LYS A 873 -3.14 -28.16 27.31
C LYS A 873 -4.61 -27.76 27.56
N ILE A 874 -5.35 -28.65 28.21
CA ILE A 874 -6.66 -28.32 28.77
C ILE A 874 -6.50 -27.91 30.23
N ASP A 875 -7.12 -26.80 30.61
CA ASP A 875 -7.11 -26.28 31.97
C ASP A 875 -8.49 -25.79 32.39
N ASN A 876 -8.85 -25.99 33.67
CA ASN A 876 -10.08 -25.52 34.29
C ASN A 876 -9.82 -24.61 35.50
N SER A 877 -8.57 -24.14 35.65
CA SER A 877 -8.13 -23.37 36.80
C SER A 877 -8.44 -21.87 36.71
N LYS A 878 -8.94 -21.36 35.57
CA LYS A 878 -9.24 -19.93 35.37
C LYS A 878 -10.35 -19.46 36.33
N PRO A 879 -10.08 -18.49 37.22
CA PRO A 879 -11.10 -17.95 38.12
C PRO A 879 -12.26 -17.32 37.34
N GLN A 880 -13.49 -17.54 37.83
CA GLN A 880 -14.77 -17.12 37.21
C GLN A 880 -15.12 -17.78 35.86
N HIS A 881 -14.35 -18.80 35.43
CA HIS A 881 -14.67 -19.62 34.27
C HIS A 881 -14.66 -21.10 34.67
N ALA A 882 -15.83 -21.66 34.97
CA ALA A 882 -15.94 -23.01 35.55
C ALA A 882 -15.74 -24.16 34.55
N SER A 883 -15.65 -23.84 33.26
CA SER A 883 -15.50 -24.76 32.12
C SER A 883 -14.03 -24.96 31.73
N ASN A 884 -13.75 -26.04 31.01
CA ASN A 884 -12.42 -26.31 30.47
C ASN A 884 -12.05 -25.25 29.43
N THR A 885 -10.76 -24.95 29.31
CA THR A 885 -10.21 -23.99 28.33
C THR A 885 -8.98 -24.59 27.67
N PHE A 886 -8.68 -24.18 26.44
CA PHE A 886 -7.35 -24.37 25.87
C PHE A 886 -6.40 -23.39 26.52
N ASN A 887 -5.30 -23.88 27.07
CA ASN A 887 -4.36 -23.07 27.83
C ASN A 887 -2.91 -23.30 27.39
N VAL A 888 -2.13 -22.22 27.36
CA VAL A 888 -0.68 -22.25 27.33
C VAL A 888 -0.12 -21.19 28.28
N GLN A 889 1.09 -21.41 28.81
CA GLN A 889 1.73 -20.54 29.79
C GLN A 889 3.19 -20.28 29.40
N ALA A 890 3.69 -19.10 29.77
CA ALA A 890 5.11 -18.78 29.68
C ALA A 890 5.92 -19.51 30.77
N VAL A 891 7.22 -19.68 30.55
CA VAL A 891 8.14 -20.30 31.52
C VAL A 891 9.32 -19.38 31.72
N ASN A 892 9.54 -18.95 32.96
CA ASN A 892 10.67 -18.10 33.34
C ASN A 892 12.02 -18.68 32.87
N GLY A 893 12.79 -17.86 32.16
CA GLY A 893 14.02 -18.17 31.43
C GLY A 893 13.85 -18.64 29.98
N VAL A 894 12.65 -18.59 29.39
CA VAL A 894 12.39 -19.05 28.01
C VAL A 894 12.04 -17.87 27.10
N THR A 895 12.95 -17.56 26.17
CA THR A 895 12.78 -16.49 25.18
C THR A 895 12.73 -17.04 23.76
N ASN A 896 12.20 -16.25 22.82
CA ASN A 896 12.16 -16.54 21.38
C ASN A 896 11.55 -17.92 21.07
N ALA A 897 10.44 -18.24 21.73
CA ALA A 897 9.83 -19.55 21.66
C ALA A 897 8.34 -19.44 21.35
N GLU A 898 7.80 -20.42 20.64
CA GLU A 898 6.44 -20.38 20.11
C GLU A 898 5.70 -21.66 20.47
N SER A 899 4.41 -21.51 20.77
CA SER A 899 3.52 -22.61 21.11
C SER A 899 2.27 -22.56 20.24
N TYR A 900 2.00 -23.66 19.53
CA TYR A 900 0.95 -23.72 18.52
C TYR A 900 -0.16 -24.69 18.91
N LEU A 901 -1.40 -24.27 18.71
CA LEU A 901 -2.61 -25.09 18.75
C LEU A 901 -3.25 -25.06 17.36
N THR A 902 -3.04 -26.11 16.59
CA THR A 902 -3.44 -26.19 15.17
C THR A 902 -4.67 -27.06 15.00
N TYR A 903 -5.70 -26.54 14.33
CA TYR A 903 -6.89 -27.34 14.03
C TYR A 903 -6.55 -28.46 13.05
N ASN A 904 -7.03 -29.68 13.30
CA ASN A 904 -6.60 -30.87 12.58
C ASN A 904 -7.10 -30.95 11.14
N ASP A 905 -8.33 -30.48 10.89
CA ASP A 905 -8.98 -30.62 9.59
C ASP A 905 -8.86 -29.34 8.75
N PRO A 906 -8.68 -29.44 7.42
CA PRO A 906 -8.76 -28.27 6.54
C PRO A 906 -10.20 -27.73 6.51
N ILE A 907 -10.34 -26.40 6.48
CA ILE A 907 -11.63 -25.71 6.50
C ILE A 907 -11.86 -25.05 5.14
N THR A 908 -12.90 -25.42 4.41
CA THR A 908 -13.28 -24.73 3.17
C THR A 908 -14.23 -23.58 3.47
N ILE A 909 -13.80 -22.36 3.18
CA ILE A 909 -14.59 -21.15 3.38
C ILE A 909 -15.62 -21.04 2.23
N PRO A 910 -16.92 -20.91 2.53
CA PRO A 910 -17.95 -20.79 1.51
C PRO A 910 -17.71 -19.61 0.56
N ALA A 911 -18.16 -19.74 -0.68
CA ALA A 911 -17.99 -18.71 -1.71
C ALA A 911 -18.84 -17.46 -1.49
N PHE A 912 -19.88 -17.55 -0.65
CA PHE A 912 -20.86 -16.51 -0.40
C PHE A 912 -21.16 -16.43 1.10
N GLY A 913 -21.64 -15.27 1.54
CA GLY A 913 -21.91 -14.96 2.95
C GLY A 913 -20.65 -14.56 3.72
N GLN A 914 -20.84 -13.82 4.81
CA GLN A 914 -19.74 -13.42 5.68
C GLN A 914 -19.30 -14.61 6.52
N THR A 915 -18.00 -14.88 6.61
CA THR A 915 -17.47 -15.95 7.45
C THR A 915 -16.68 -15.36 8.62
N VAL A 916 -17.17 -15.54 9.84
CA VAL A 916 -16.59 -14.94 11.04
C VAL A 916 -16.09 -16.03 11.97
N LEU A 917 -14.82 -15.96 12.35
CA LEU A 917 -14.25 -16.70 13.47
C LEU A 917 -14.50 -15.90 14.73
N SER A 918 -14.98 -16.55 15.79
CA SER A 918 -15.17 -15.97 17.12
C SER A 918 -14.65 -16.94 18.17
N TRP A 919 -14.17 -16.40 19.29
CA TRP A 919 -13.73 -17.18 20.45
C TRP A 919 -13.76 -16.28 21.67
N ASN A 920 -13.77 -16.87 22.85
CA ASN A 920 -13.56 -16.16 24.11
C ASN A 920 -12.11 -16.38 24.55
N ASP A 921 -11.40 -15.33 24.93
CA ASP A 921 -10.07 -15.48 25.49
C ASP A 921 -9.75 -14.61 26.69
N TRP A 922 -8.68 -14.98 27.37
CA TRP A 922 -8.03 -14.15 28.36
C TRP A 922 -6.53 -14.42 28.25
N ASP A 923 -5.77 -13.39 27.91
CA ASP A 923 -4.31 -13.40 27.88
C ASP A 923 -3.74 -12.34 28.82
N LEU A 924 -2.57 -12.65 29.36
CA LEU A 924 -1.74 -11.72 30.12
C LEU A 924 -0.29 -12.07 29.80
N ASN A 925 0.39 -11.13 29.16
CA ASN A 925 1.65 -11.38 28.45
C ASN A 925 2.73 -10.39 28.94
N GLU A 926 4.01 -10.78 28.82
CA GLU A 926 5.11 -9.81 28.94
C GLU A 926 5.11 -8.86 27.73
N GLY A 927 5.69 -7.66 27.82
CA GLY A 927 5.52 -6.60 26.81
C GLY A 927 5.80 -7.01 25.36
N GLU A 928 6.72 -7.94 25.19
CA GLU A 928 7.21 -8.50 23.93
C GLU A 928 6.52 -9.82 23.54
N ASP A 929 5.71 -10.39 24.42
CA ASP A 929 4.95 -11.62 24.18
C ASP A 929 3.64 -11.33 23.44
N ASN A 930 3.27 -12.20 22.51
CA ASN A 930 2.16 -11.94 21.61
C ASN A 930 1.26 -13.18 21.43
N VAL A 931 -0.04 -12.92 21.28
CA VAL A 931 -1.02 -13.94 20.90
C VAL A 931 -1.50 -13.70 19.47
N PHE A 932 -1.53 -14.78 18.68
CA PHE A 932 -1.89 -14.73 17.27
C PHE A 932 -2.95 -15.77 16.92
N VAL A 933 -3.80 -15.43 15.95
CA VAL A 933 -4.54 -16.41 15.15
C VAL A 933 -3.97 -16.36 13.75
N ASP A 934 -3.47 -17.49 13.25
CA ASP A 934 -2.89 -17.60 11.92
C ASP A 934 -3.74 -18.46 10.99
N VAL A 935 -3.74 -18.10 9.73
CA VAL A 935 -4.39 -18.82 8.63
C VAL A 935 -3.36 -19.23 7.57
N SER A 936 -3.52 -20.41 6.99
CA SER A 936 -2.70 -20.89 5.88
C SER A 936 -3.56 -21.37 4.72
N GLU A 937 -3.24 -20.92 3.49
CA GLU A 937 -3.93 -21.33 2.25
C GLU A 937 -3.25 -22.53 1.56
N ASP A 938 -2.05 -22.90 1.98
CA ASP A 938 -1.19 -23.91 1.34
C ASP A 938 -0.99 -25.15 2.22
N ASN A 939 -1.99 -25.44 3.05
CA ASN A 939 -2.02 -26.59 3.94
C ASN A 939 -0.89 -26.59 5.00
N GLY A 940 -0.52 -25.41 5.47
CA GLY A 940 0.38 -25.19 6.60
C GLY A 940 1.85 -25.00 6.24
N ALA A 941 2.17 -24.78 4.95
CA ALA A 941 3.55 -24.48 4.53
C ALA A 941 3.92 -23.02 4.78
N THR A 942 2.98 -22.10 4.60
CA THR A 942 3.08 -20.69 4.98
C THR A 942 1.87 -20.30 5.83
N TRP A 943 2.09 -19.43 6.82
CA TRP A 943 1.07 -18.99 7.77
C TRP A 943 1.08 -17.46 7.83
N ALA A 944 -0.11 -16.86 7.77
CA ALA A 944 -0.30 -15.42 7.87
C ALA A 944 -1.17 -15.09 9.11
N PRO A 945 -0.78 -14.12 9.94
CA PRO A 945 -1.59 -13.71 11.07
C PRO A 945 -2.83 -12.96 10.59
N VAL A 946 -4.00 -13.36 11.09
CA VAL A 946 -5.29 -12.69 10.87
C VAL A 946 -5.81 -12.01 12.14
N TYR A 947 -5.16 -12.28 13.28
CA TYR A 947 -5.35 -11.63 14.56
C TYR A 947 -4.00 -11.51 15.25
N LEU A 948 -3.75 -10.35 15.84
CA LEU A 948 -2.66 -10.12 16.77
C LEU A 948 -3.21 -9.32 17.94
N HIS A 949 -2.93 -9.76 19.15
CA HIS A 949 -3.21 -9.01 20.35
C HIS A 949 -2.02 -9.06 21.30
N ASN A 950 -1.79 -7.95 21.97
CA ASN A 950 -0.80 -7.81 23.01
C ASN A 950 -1.46 -7.05 24.17
N ARG A 951 -1.62 -7.74 25.30
CA ARG A 951 -2.02 -7.16 26.57
C ARG A 951 -0.85 -7.31 27.55
N SER A 952 -0.12 -6.22 27.75
CA SER A 952 0.96 -6.11 28.73
C SER A 952 0.50 -5.26 29.93
N GLU A 953 0.50 -5.82 31.14
CA GLU A 953 0.12 -5.10 32.38
C GLU A 953 1.17 -5.22 33.50
N LEU A 954 2.41 -5.63 33.19
CA LEU A 954 3.42 -5.80 34.24
C LEU A 954 4.09 -4.47 34.65
N GLY A 955 3.54 -3.84 35.69
CA GLY A 955 4.32 -3.04 36.64
C GLY A 955 5.23 -3.92 37.53
N THR A 956 6.16 -3.31 38.27
CA THR A 956 7.14 -4.06 39.09
C THR A 956 6.50 -4.81 40.28
N GLY A 957 6.08 -6.07 40.10
CA GLY A 957 5.65 -6.95 41.20
C GLY A 957 4.90 -8.22 40.78
N PRO A 958 4.72 -9.21 41.70
CA PRO A 958 3.96 -10.43 41.42
C PRO A 958 2.47 -10.13 41.26
N VAL A 959 1.89 -10.54 40.12
CA VAL A 959 0.48 -10.30 39.79
C VAL A 959 -0.38 -11.49 40.22
N ALA A 960 -1.47 -11.21 40.94
CA ALA A 960 -2.46 -12.24 41.26
C ALA A 960 -3.26 -12.62 40.00
N PHE A 961 -3.67 -13.88 39.86
CA PHE A 961 -4.57 -14.34 38.78
C PHE A 961 -5.75 -13.38 38.62
N ALA A 962 -5.96 -12.83 37.42
CA ALA A 962 -7.05 -11.89 37.21
C ALA A 962 -8.40 -12.58 37.42
N THR A 963 -9.28 -11.92 38.18
CA THR A 963 -10.65 -12.37 38.44
C THR A 963 -11.60 -12.09 37.27
N GLU A 964 -11.10 -11.52 36.17
CA GLU A 964 -11.90 -11.16 34.99
C GLU A 964 -12.42 -12.40 34.25
N SER A 965 -13.59 -12.27 33.61
CA SER A 965 -14.13 -13.29 32.70
C SER A 965 -13.31 -13.35 31.40
N LEU A 966 -13.51 -14.40 30.59
CA LEU A 966 -13.00 -14.41 29.21
C LEU A 966 -13.70 -13.32 28.39
N PHE A 967 -12.96 -12.71 27.46
CA PHE A 967 -13.40 -11.64 26.58
C PHE A 967 -13.76 -12.20 25.20
N PRO A 968 -14.88 -11.80 24.60
CA PRO A 968 -15.23 -12.21 23.25
C PRO A 968 -14.33 -11.53 22.21
N ARG A 969 -13.81 -12.33 21.28
CA ARG A 969 -13.00 -11.92 20.14
C ARG A 969 -13.65 -12.39 18.85
N SER A 970 -13.38 -11.69 17.75
CA SER A 970 -13.81 -12.13 16.43
C SER A 970 -12.94 -11.59 15.30
N VAL A 971 -12.83 -12.35 14.21
CA VAL A 971 -12.14 -11.98 12.97
C VAL A 971 -12.99 -12.38 11.77
N ASP A 972 -13.09 -11.48 10.80
CA ASP A 972 -13.72 -11.74 9.51
C ASP A 972 -12.75 -12.47 8.56
N LEU A 973 -13.08 -13.71 8.21
CA LEU A 973 -12.34 -14.56 7.28
C LEU A 973 -12.96 -14.60 5.88
N THR A 974 -13.91 -13.71 5.56
CA THR A 974 -14.58 -13.64 4.25
C THR A 974 -13.60 -13.41 3.10
N ILE A 975 -12.44 -12.78 3.35
CA ILE A 975 -11.37 -12.61 2.36
C ILE A 975 -10.85 -13.94 1.80
N TYR A 976 -11.05 -15.05 2.53
CA TYR A 976 -10.68 -16.40 2.11
C TYR A 976 -11.82 -17.14 1.40
N SER A 977 -12.88 -16.46 0.97
CA SER A 977 -14.02 -17.06 0.26
C SER A 977 -13.60 -17.96 -0.89
N SER A 978 -14.22 -19.15 -0.98
CA SER A 978 -13.89 -20.21 -1.94
C SER A 978 -12.52 -20.88 -1.77
N LYS A 979 -11.76 -20.55 -0.73
CA LYS A 979 -10.47 -21.16 -0.44
C LYS A 979 -10.58 -22.22 0.66
N THR A 980 -9.67 -23.18 0.65
CA THR A 980 -9.48 -24.13 1.74
C THR A 980 -8.30 -23.69 2.58
N ILE A 981 -8.53 -23.50 3.88
CA ILE A 981 -7.55 -22.96 4.81
C ILE A 981 -7.20 -23.96 5.92
N ARG A 982 -6.08 -23.70 6.60
CA ARG A 982 -5.76 -24.21 7.94
C ARG A 982 -5.82 -23.07 8.94
N LEU A 983 -6.15 -23.39 10.19
CA LEU A 983 -6.27 -22.44 11.30
C LEU A 983 -5.37 -22.88 12.45
N ARG A 984 -4.66 -21.93 13.09
CA ARG A 984 -3.94 -22.19 14.36
C ARG A 984 -3.97 -20.98 15.28
N PHE A 985 -3.94 -21.24 16.58
CA PHE A 985 -3.65 -20.26 17.62
C PHE A 985 -2.16 -20.39 18.00
N ARG A 986 -1.46 -19.26 18.08
CA ARG A 986 0.00 -19.21 18.31
C ARG A 986 0.31 -18.24 19.43
N PHE A 987 0.98 -18.74 20.46
CA PHE A 987 1.52 -17.93 21.56
C PHE A 987 3.03 -17.80 21.36
N SER A 988 3.51 -16.56 21.31
CA SER A 988 4.89 -16.20 20.98
C SER A 988 5.53 -15.51 22.18
N LEU A 989 6.68 -16.04 22.61
CA LEU A 989 7.52 -15.46 23.65
C LEU A 989 8.61 -14.61 23.00
N GLY A 990 8.74 -13.35 23.42
CA GLY A 990 9.70 -12.42 22.88
C GLY A 990 11.15 -12.68 23.33
N PRO A 991 12.10 -11.77 23.01
CA PRO A 991 13.52 -11.98 23.27
C PRO A 991 13.94 -11.80 24.74
N GLU A 992 13.08 -11.21 25.57
CA GLU A 992 13.28 -11.00 27.01
C GLU A 992 12.34 -11.89 27.83
N ASP A 993 12.69 -12.13 29.09
CA ASP A 993 11.85 -12.85 30.06
C ASP A 993 12.19 -12.35 31.47
N ARG A 994 11.25 -11.65 32.11
CA ARG A 994 11.46 -11.05 33.43
C ARG A 994 11.25 -12.07 34.55
N ALA A 995 12.15 -12.01 35.53
CA ALA A 995 12.05 -12.82 36.74
C ALA A 995 10.82 -12.43 37.59
N GLY A 996 9.73 -13.20 37.49
CA GLY A 996 8.48 -12.97 38.25
C GLY A 996 7.20 -13.28 37.47
N SER A 997 7.29 -13.51 36.17
CA SER A 997 6.22 -13.69 35.17
C SER A 997 5.38 -14.98 35.27
N VAL A 998 5.11 -15.51 36.48
CA VAL A 998 4.30 -16.74 36.64
C VAL A 998 3.07 -16.48 37.51
N PRO A 999 1.83 -16.78 37.05
CA PRO A 999 1.47 -17.54 35.84
C PRO A 999 0.89 -16.64 34.71
N LEU A 1000 1.75 -16.16 33.80
CA LEU A 1000 1.33 -15.52 32.55
C LEU A 1000 1.00 -16.58 31.49
N GLY A 1001 0.03 -16.30 30.62
CA GLY A 1001 -0.41 -17.27 29.61
C GLY A 1001 -1.73 -16.90 28.94
N TRP A 1002 -2.12 -17.72 27.97
CA TRP A 1002 -3.31 -17.53 27.15
C TRP A 1002 -4.33 -18.64 27.42
N TYR A 1003 -5.57 -18.23 27.63
CA TYR A 1003 -6.74 -19.08 27.81
C TYR A 1003 -7.72 -18.81 26.68
N VAL A 1004 -8.12 -19.84 25.95
CA VAL A 1004 -9.03 -19.75 24.80
C VAL A 1004 -10.16 -20.74 24.98
N ASP A 1005 -11.39 -20.31 24.72
CA ASP A 1005 -12.60 -21.13 24.75
C ASP A 1005 -13.66 -20.66 23.75
N ASP A 1006 -14.76 -21.40 23.61
CA ASP A 1006 -15.91 -21.08 22.76
C ASP A 1006 -15.53 -20.75 21.30
N ILE A 1007 -14.57 -21.50 20.73
CA ILE A 1007 -14.11 -21.28 19.36
C ILE A 1007 -15.24 -21.66 18.40
N LEU A 1008 -15.68 -20.68 17.62
CA LEU A 1008 -16.79 -20.81 16.70
C LEU A 1008 -16.49 -20.10 15.37
N LEU A 1009 -16.47 -20.85 14.27
CA LEU A 1009 -16.39 -20.33 12.91
C LEU A 1009 -17.74 -20.53 12.23
N MET A 1010 -18.40 -19.43 11.87
CA MET A 1010 -19.71 -19.46 11.22
C MET A 1010 -19.68 -18.70 9.90
N ASN A 1011 -20.52 -19.15 8.97
CA ASN A 1011 -20.78 -18.46 7.71
C ASN A 1011 -22.24 -18.01 7.67
N ASP A 1012 -22.50 -16.73 7.40
CA ASP A 1012 -23.82 -16.12 7.42
C ASP A 1012 -24.50 -16.06 6.04
N ASN A 1013 -24.29 -17.07 5.19
CA ASN A 1013 -24.99 -17.18 3.90
C ASN A 1013 -26.44 -17.66 4.07
N TRP A 1014 -27.32 -16.77 4.52
CA TRP A 1014 -28.74 -17.04 4.70
C TRP A 1014 -29.58 -16.22 3.72
N SER A 1015 -30.62 -16.83 3.16
CA SER A 1015 -31.57 -16.20 2.25
C SER A 1015 -32.95 -16.08 2.88
N ASP A 1016 -33.60 -14.93 2.74
CA ASP A 1016 -34.96 -14.70 3.21
C ASP A 1016 -35.94 -15.62 2.47
N VAL A 1017 -36.72 -16.39 3.23
CA VAL A 1017 -37.79 -17.27 2.72
C VAL A 1017 -39.12 -16.54 2.75
N ALA A 1018 -39.45 -15.94 3.88
CA ALA A 1018 -40.70 -15.24 4.09
C ALA A 1018 -40.62 -14.30 5.31
N SER A 1019 -41.37 -13.21 5.24
CA SER A 1019 -41.75 -12.40 6.40
C SER A 1019 -43.24 -12.59 6.64
N THR A 1020 -43.65 -13.13 7.80
CA THR A 1020 -45.04 -13.52 8.05
C THR A 1020 -45.49 -13.25 9.48
N ALA A 1021 -46.74 -12.84 9.66
CA ALA A 1021 -47.35 -12.72 10.98
C ALA A 1021 -47.82 -14.07 11.57
N GLY A 1022 -47.85 -15.14 10.76
CA GLY A 1022 -48.12 -16.50 11.21
C GLY A 1022 -46.87 -17.15 11.82
N THR A 1023 -47.06 -18.20 12.62
CA THR A 1023 -45.95 -18.93 13.28
C THR A 1023 -45.70 -20.32 12.68
N SER A 1024 -46.11 -20.50 11.43
CA SER A 1024 -46.00 -21.75 10.67
C SER A 1024 -45.93 -21.46 9.17
N LEU A 1025 -45.13 -22.22 8.42
CA LEU A 1025 -44.99 -22.08 6.97
C LEU A 1025 -44.70 -23.43 6.29
N LEU A 1026 -45.49 -23.76 5.26
CA LEU A 1026 -45.22 -24.89 4.36
C LEU A 1026 -44.08 -24.52 3.40
N GLN A 1027 -43.12 -25.42 3.24
CA GLN A 1027 -42.01 -25.29 2.30
C GLN A 1027 -42.02 -26.43 1.29
N SER A 1028 -41.55 -26.12 0.08
CA SER A 1028 -41.29 -27.14 -0.94
C SER A 1028 -39.88 -26.94 -1.50
N LYS A 1029 -39.04 -27.97 -1.42
CA LYS A 1029 -37.62 -27.91 -1.82
C LYS A 1029 -37.23 -29.13 -2.66
N GLY A 1030 -36.27 -28.94 -3.57
CA GLY A 1030 -35.65 -30.04 -4.30
C GLY A 1030 -34.68 -30.83 -3.44
N SER A 1031 -34.14 -31.95 -3.94
CA SER A 1031 -33.18 -32.77 -3.21
C SER A 1031 -31.99 -31.96 -2.69
N GLY A 1032 -31.62 -32.16 -1.44
CA GLY A 1032 -30.50 -31.45 -0.80
C GLY A 1032 -30.73 -31.25 0.69
N SER A 1033 -29.72 -30.73 1.37
CA SER A 1033 -29.80 -30.32 2.77
C SER A 1033 -30.10 -28.83 2.86
N TYR A 1034 -31.07 -28.47 3.69
CA TYR A 1034 -31.50 -27.11 3.94
C TYR A 1034 -31.57 -26.88 5.43
N CYS A 1035 -31.25 -25.67 5.85
CA CYS A 1035 -31.23 -25.30 7.24
C CYS A 1035 -32.01 -24.02 7.39
N TYR A 1036 -32.86 -23.96 8.41
CA TYR A 1036 -33.79 -22.87 8.61
C TYR A 1036 -33.56 -22.22 9.96
N ARG A 1037 -33.71 -20.90 10.01
CA ARG A 1037 -33.74 -20.10 11.24
C ARG A 1037 -34.82 -19.05 11.12
N VAL A 1038 -35.42 -18.66 12.23
CA VAL A 1038 -36.44 -17.60 12.26
C VAL A 1038 -36.12 -16.59 13.35
N ARG A 1039 -36.38 -15.31 13.11
CA ARG A 1039 -36.38 -14.29 14.17
C ARG A 1039 -37.72 -13.60 14.22
N THR A 1040 -38.08 -13.12 15.40
CA THR A 1040 -39.31 -12.37 15.65
C THR A 1040 -38.98 -10.92 15.92
N ALA A 1041 -40.00 -10.07 16.07
CA ALA A 1041 -39.82 -8.68 16.42
C ALA A 1041 -40.34 -8.39 17.83
N TYR A 1042 -39.91 -7.27 18.40
CA TYR A 1042 -40.37 -6.69 19.65
C TYR A 1042 -40.66 -5.22 19.42
N LEU A 1043 -41.62 -4.67 20.15
CA LEU A 1043 -41.88 -3.23 20.16
C LEU A 1043 -41.17 -2.60 21.35
N VAL A 1044 -40.20 -1.73 21.08
CA VAL A 1044 -39.56 -0.88 22.09
C VAL A 1044 -40.01 0.56 21.82
N GLY A 1045 -40.98 1.04 22.60
CA GLY A 1045 -41.64 2.31 22.31
C GLY A 1045 -42.41 2.27 20.99
N SER A 1046 -42.03 3.10 20.01
CA SER A 1046 -42.58 3.12 18.65
C SER A 1046 -41.73 2.37 17.62
N GLU A 1047 -40.58 1.82 18.03
CA GLU A 1047 -39.63 1.17 17.12
C GLU A 1047 -39.74 -0.35 17.18
N VAL A 1048 -39.49 -0.98 16.02
CA VAL A 1048 -39.49 -2.43 15.86
C VAL A 1048 -38.05 -2.90 15.98
N ALA A 1049 -37.80 -3.75 16.97
CA ALA A 1049 -36.50 -4.35 17.21
C ALA A 1049 -36.56 -5.86 16.97
N LEU A 1050 -35.53 -6.48 16.39
CA LEU A 1050 -35.59 -7.91 16.08
C LEU A 1050 -34.88 -8.74 17.15
N SER A 1051 -35.41 -9.92 17.39
CA SER A 1051 -34.77 -10.91 18.26
C SER A 1051 -33.51 -11.48 17.61
N PRO A 1052 -32.61 -12.10 18.39
CA PRO A 1052 -31.70 -13.10 17.84
C PRO A 1052 -32.49 -14.17 17.06
N PHE A 1053 -31.82 -14.81 16.10
CA PHE A 1053 -32.41 -15.93 15.38
C PHE A 1053 -32.60 -17.14 16.30
N SER A 1054 -33.61 -17.95 15.99
CA SER A 1054 -33.91 -19.21 16.65
C SER A 1054 -32.76 -20.21 16.59
N ASN A 1055 -32.93 -21.32 17.29
CA ASN A 1055 -32.20 -22.54 16.94
C ASN A 1055 -32.35 -22.85 15.43
N VAL A 1056 -31.32 -23.45 14.85
CA VAL A 1056 -31.34 -23.90 13.45
C VAL A 1056 -32.03 -25.25 13.36
N VAL A 1057 -32.91 -25.40 12.36
CA VAL A 1057 -33.57 -26.68 12.03
C VAL A 1057 -33.06 -27.20 10.71
N ASN A 1058 -32.50 -28.42 10.73
CA ASN A 1058 -31.95 -29.09 9.55
C ASN A 1058 -32.99 -29.99 8.89
N VAL A 1059 -33.20 -29.78 7.60
CA VAL A 1059 -34.11 -30.53 6.75
C VAL A 1059 -33.32 -31.17 5.61
N THR A 1060 -33.37 -32.50 5.49
CA THR A 1060 -32.78 -33.23 4.37
C THR A 1060 -33.90 -33.67 3.43
N VAL A 1061 -33.88 -33.25 2.17
CA VAL A 1061 -34.80 -33.76 1.13
C VAL A 1061 -34.09 -34.83 0.32
N ALA A 1062 -34.67 -36.04 0.28
CA ALA A 1062 -34.11 -37.20 -0.39
C ALA A 1062 -33.92 -36.96 -1.90
N PRO A 1063 -32.90 -37.57 -2.53
CA PRO A 1063 -32.82 -37.62 -3.98
C PRO A 1063 -33.95 -38.47 -4.58
N GLY A 1064 -34.95 -37.80 -5.15
CA GLY A 1064 -35.95 -38.39 -6.05
C GLY A 1064 -36.86 -37.25 -6.52
N ILE A 1065 -37.08 -36.96 -7.81
CA ILE A 1065 -37.41 -37.87 -8.92
C ILE A 1065 -36.84 -37.32 -10.26
N VAL A 1066 -36.64 -38.21 -11.24
CA VAL A 1066 -36.16 -37.95 -12.62
C VAL A 1066 -37.35 -37.72 -13.58
N PRO A 1067 -37.22 -36.90 -14.64
CA PRO A 1067 -38.31 -36.64 -15.60
C PRO A 1067 -38.90 -37.91 -16.23
N ALA A 1068 -40.24 -37.94 -16.32
CA ALA A 1068 -40.94 -38.88 -17.19
C ALA A 1068 -41.37 -38.17 -18.48
N VAL A 1069 -41.52 -38.92 -19.57
CA VAL A 1069 -41.92 -38.37 -20.86
C VAL A 1069 -42.94 -39.27 -21.56
N SER A 1070 -43.82 -38.67 -22.38
CA SER A 1070 -44.59 -39.39 -23.39
C SER A 1070 -43.78 -39.47 -24.68
N ARG A 1071 -43.34 -40.68 -25.05
CA ARG A 1071 -42.45 -40.93 -26.18
C ARG A 1071 -43.21 -41.38 -27.43
N LYS A 1072 -42.80 -40.86 -28.59
CA LYS A 1072 -43.18 -41.38 -29.91
C LYS A 1072 -41.96 -41.44 -30.82
N VAL A 1073 -41.96 -42.43 -31.71
CA VAL A 1073 -40.92 -42.61 -32.73
C VAL A 1073 -41.55 -42.47 -34.11
N HIS A 1074 -41.27 -41.36 -34.79
CA HIS A 1074 -41.72 -41.03 -36.15
C HIS A 1074 -40.81 -39.93 -36.70
N ALA A 1075 -40.01 -40.25 -37.72
CA ALA A 1075 -38.90 -39.40 -38.18
C ALA A 1075 -37.85 -39.04 -37.09
N GLY A 1076 -37.74 -39.87 -36.04
CA GLY A 1076 -36.86 -39.66 -34.88
C GLY A 1076 -37.56 -40.01 -33.57
N THR A 1077 -36.84 -39.95 -32.45
CA THR A 1077 -37.44 -40.09 -31.10
C THR A 1077 -37.85 -38.71 -30.60
N HIS A 1078 -39.12 -38.55 -30.24
CA HIS A 1078 -39.69 -37.28 -29.82
C HIS A 1078 -40.49 -37.42 -28.52
N ASP A 1079 -40.03 -36.72 -27.49
CA ASP A 1079 -40.51 -36.83 -26.12
C ASP A 1079 -41.31 -35.57 -25.71
N ILE A 1080 -42.43 -35.79 -25.03
CA ILE A 1080 -43.22 -34.73 -24.38
C ILE A 1080 -43.01 -34.85 -22.88
N PRO A 1081 -42.52 -33.80 -22.18
CA PRO A 1081 -42.35 -33.84 -20.73
C PRO A 1081 -43.66 -34.13 -19.99
N LEU A 1082 -43.59 -35.03 -19.00
CA LEU A 1082 -44.66 -35.33 -18.05
C LEU A 1082 -44.20 -34.87 -16.67
N PRO A 1083 -44.66 -33.70 -16.20
CA PRO A 1083 -44.29 -33.18 -14.88
C PRO A 1083 -44.68 -34.13 -13.77
N LEU A 1084 -43.81 -34.25 -12.77
CA LEU A 1084 -44.03 -35.06 -11.57
C LEU A 1084 -44.99 -34.37 -10.59
N THR A 1085 -44.96 -33.04 -10.59
CA THR A 1085 -45.86 -32.16 -9.86
C THR A 1085 -46.43 -31.12 -10.80
N GLY A 1086 -47.63 -30.62 -10.51
CA GLY A 1086 -48.33 -29.63 -11.34
C GLY A 1086 -49.19 -30.23 -12.47
N PRO A 1087 -49.57 -29.42 -13.48
CA PRO A 1087 -50.46 -29.85 -14.55
C PRO A 1087 -49.92 -31.01 -15.38
N ALA A 1088 -50.77 -31.99 -15.66
CA ALA A 1088 -50.45 -33.14 -16.50
C ALA A 1088 -50.00 -32.71 -17.92
N GLY A 1089 -48.87 -33.24 -18.40
CA GLY A 1089 -48.39 -33.01 -19.76
C GLY A 1089 -49.39 -33.52 -20.81
N VAL A 1090 -49.55 -32.79 -21.93
CA VAL A 1090 -50.52 -33.13 -22.98
C VAL A 1090 -49.83 -33.82 -24.15
N GLU A 1091 -50.14 -35.10 -24.34
CA GLU A 1091 -49.80 -35.88 -25.54
C GLU A 1091 -50.85 -35.63 -26.62
N CYS A 1092 -50.44 -34.86 -27.62
CA CYS A 1092 -51.29 -34.39 -28.71
C CYS A 1092 -51.27 -35.30 -29.94
N ARG A 1093 -50.38 -36.29 -29.97
CA ARG A 1093 -50.16 -37.17 -31.11
C ARG A 1093 -50.91 -38.49 -30.93
N ARG A 1094 -51.24 -39.13 -32.04
CA ARG A 1094 -51.94 -40.41 -32.08
C ARG A 1094 -51.14 -41.54 -31.40
N GLY A 1095 -51.83 -42.59 -30.97
CA GLY A 1095 -51.22 -43.85 -30.56
C GLY A 1095 -50.33 -44.47 -31.64
N SER A 1096 -49.40 -45.36 -31.29
CA SER A 1096 -48.52 -46.04 -32.26
C SER A 1096 -49.32 -46.94 -33.22
N GLY A 1097 -49.60 -46.44 -34.43
CA GLY A 1097 -50.36 -47.10 -35.51
C GLY A 1097 -51.63 -46.35 -35.96
N PRO A 1098 -52.15 -46.56 -37.19
CA PRO A 1098 -53.22 -45.73 -37.80
C PRO A 1098 -54.57 -45.72 -37.07
N SER A 1099 -54.82 -46.66 -36.17
CA SER A 1099 -56.03 -46.77 -35.35
C SER A 1099 -55.73 -46.94 -33.84
N SER A 1100 -54.45 -46.79 -33.47
CA SER A 1100 -53.96 -47.14 -32.14
C SER A 1100 -54.23 -46.05 -31.11
N ARG A 1101 -54.48 -46.49 -29.88
CA ARG A 1101 -54.60 -45.67 -28.66
C ARG A 1101 -53.47 -45.99 -27.68
N ASN A 1102 -52.33 -46.42 -28.20
CA ASN A 1102 -51.19 -46.88 -27.40
C ASN A 1102 -50.18 -45.75 -27.21
N HIS A 1103 -49.86 -45.43 -25.96
CA HIS A 1103 -48.93 -44.37 -25.60
C HIS A 1103 -47.80 -44.92 -24.73
N GLN A 1104 -46.59 -44.44 -24.95
CA GLN A 1104 -45.41 -44.86 -24.18
C GLN A 1104 -45.10 -43.79 -23.15
N VAL A 1105 -45.17 -44.16 -21.88
CA VAL A 1105 -44.67 -43.35 -20.77
C VAL A 1105 -43.31 -43.91 -20.39
N VAL A 1106 -42.29 -43.08 -20.47
CA VAL A 1106 -40.91 -43.45 -20.21
C VAL A 1106 -40.49 -42.79 -18.91
N PHE A 1107 -40.16 -43.61 -17.90
CA PHE A 1107 -39.53 -43.17 -16.66
C PHE A 1107 -38.02 -43.31 -16.81
N GLN A 1108 -37.27 -42.24 -16.60
CA GLN A 1108 -35.83 -42.32 -16.43
C GLN A 1108 -35.46 -42.42 -14.95
N PHE A 1109 -34.30 -42.98 -14.65
CA PHE A 1109 -33.77 -43.10 -13.29
C PHE A 1109 -32.29 -42.71 -13.29
N GLY A 1110 -31.76 -42.27 -12.15
CA GLY A 1110 -30.32 -41.95 -12.02
C GLY A 1110 -29.43 -43.20 -12.09
N GLN A 1111 -29.99 -44.37 -11.77
CA GLN A 1111 -29.36 -45.68 -11.83
C GLN A 1111 -30.38 -46.73 -12.29
N ALA A 1112 -29.96 -47.96 -12.57
CA ALA A 1112 -30.87 -49.04 -12.93
C ALA A 1112 -31.88 -49.31 -11.80
N ALA A 1113 -33.17 -49.15 -12.10
CA ALA A 1113 -34.26 -49.36 -11.15
C ALA A 1113 -34.91 -50.74 -11.34
N THR A 1114 -35.30 -51.37 -10.23
CA THR A 1114 -36.17 -52.56 -10.23
C THR A 1114 -37.56 -52.18 -9.75
N PHE A 1115 -38.60 -52.89 -10.22
CA PHE A 1115 -39.99 -52.63 -9.84
C PHE A 1115 -40.80 -53.94 -9.92
N THR A 1116 -41.94 -53.97 -9.25
CA THR A 1116 -42.80 -55.18 -9.15
C THR A 1116 -43.99 -55.16 -10.11
N GLY A 1117 -44.36 -53.99 -10.63
CA GLY A 1117 -45.44 -53.86 -11.60
C GLY A 1117 -45.60 -52.43 -12.10
N ALA A 1118 -46.43 -52.24 -13.12
CA ALA A 1118 -46.80 -50.93 -13.64
C ALA A 1118 -48.31 -50.85 -13.85
N THR A 1119 -48.87 -49.65 -13.72
CA THR A 1119 -50.27 -49.36 -14.01
C THR A 1119 -50.39 -48.10 -14.86
N CYS A 1120 -51.46 -47.98 -15.63
CA CYS A 1120 -51.73 -46.78 -16.42
C CYS A 1120 -53.24 -46.57 -16.60
N GLY A 1121 -53.86 -45.73 -15.78
CA GLY A 1121 -55.27 -45.33 -15.93
C GLY A 1121 -56.30 -46.46 -16.08
N GLY A 1122 -56.02 -47.65 -15.52
CA GLY A 1122 -56.87 -48.84 -15.60
C GLY A 1122 -56.82 -49.60 -16.94
N VAL A 1123 -55.93 -49.25 -17.86
CA VAL A 1123 -55.75 -49.95 -19.15
C VAL A 1123 -54.61 -50.98 -19.11
N ALA A 1124 -54.60 -51.92 -20.05
CA ALA A 1124 -53.57 -52.95 -20.14
C ALA A 1124 -52.18 -52.35 -20.42
N THR A 1125 -51.18 -52.75 -19.63
CA THR A 1125 -49.80 -52.25 -19.72
C THR A 1125 -48.78 -53.35 -19.98
N THR A 1126 -47.77 -53.06 -20.79
CA THR A 1126 -46.54 -53.87 -20.89
C THR A 1126 -45.32 -52.99 -20.61
N THR A 1127 -44.31 -53.55 -19.94
CA THR A 1127 -43.11 -52.81 -19.54
C THR A 1127 -41.85 -53.35 -20.18
N SER A 1128 -40.91 -52.46 -20.50
CA SER A 1128 -39.56 -52.82 -20.94
C SER A 1128 -38.53 -51.96 -20.23
N VAL A 1129 -37.35 -52.52 -19.95
CA VAL A 1129 -36.25 -51.84 -19.27
C VAL A 1129 -35.03 -51.81 -20.20
N SER A 1130 -34.40 -50.65 -20.32
CA SER A 1130 -33.16 -50.45 -21.07
C SER A 1130 -32.22 -49.55 -20.28
N GLY A 1131 -31.23 -50.14 -19.61
CA GLY A 1131 -30.33 -49.41 -18.72
C GLY A 1131 -31.09 -48.80 -17.53
N ASN A 1132 -31.06 -47.48 -17.43
CA ASN A 1132 -31.76 -46.68 -16.41
C ASN A 1132 -33.14 -46.18 -16.88
N GLU A 1133 -33.65 -46.68 -18.01
CA GLU A 1133 -34.94 -46.29 -18.57
C GLU A 1133 -35.98 -47.41 -18.43
N VAL A 1134 -37.15 -47.08 -17.88
CA VAL A 1134 -38.31 -47.98 -17.79
C VAL A 1134 -39.43 -47.43 -18.65
N THR A 1135 -39.78 -48.13 -19.72
CA THR A 1135 -40.91 -47.79 -20.60
C THR A 1135 -42.16 -48.55 -20.17
N VAL A 1136 -43.25 -47.82 -19.93
CA VAL A 1136 -44.61 -48.33 -19.69
C VAL A 1136 -45.46 -48.05 -20.93
N ASN A 1137 -45.86 -49.11 -21.64
CA ASN A 1137 -46.75 -49.02 -22.79
C ASN A 1137 -48.21 -49.05 -22.30
N CYS A 1138 -48.89 -47.90 -22.31
CA CYS A 1138 -50.29 -47.78 -21.95
C CYS A 1138 -51.19 -48.03 -23.17
N ASN A 1139 -51.91 -49.14 -23.22
CA ASN A 1139 -52.70 -49.53 -24.40
C ASN A 1139 -54.18 -49.21 -24.24
N GLY A 1140 -54.74 -48.36 -25.09
CA GLY A 1140 -56.18 -48.10 -25.12
C GLY A 1140 -56.64 -46.80 -24.42
N ILE A 1141 -55.75 -45.84 -24.19
CA ILE A 1141 -56.13 -44.56 -23.57
C ILE A 1141 -57.07 -43.78 -24.50
N ALA A 1142 -58.25 -43.42 -23.99
CA ALA A 1142 -59.22 -42.63 -24.75
C ALA A 1142 -58.74 -41.18 -24.96
N ASN A 1143 -59.19 -40.55 -26.04
CA ASN A 1143 -58.97 -39.12 -26.26
C ASN A 1143 -59.69 -38.27 -25.20
N ALA A 1144 -59.18 -37.07 -24.93
CA ALA A 1144 -59.68 -36.15 -23.91
C ALA A 1144 -59.74 -36.79 -22.51
N LYS A 1145 -58.65 -37.47 -22.12
CA LYS A 1145 -58.55 -38.15 -20.81
C LYS A 1145 -57.20 -37.89 -20.17
N THR A 1146 -57.22 -37.61 -18.87
CA THR A 1146 -56.04 -37.63 -18.01
C THR A 1146 -55.93 -38.98 -17.31
N VAL A 1147 -54.75 -39.57 -17.33
CA VAL A 1147 -54.46 -40.86 -16.70
C VAL A 1147 -53.19 -40.76 -15.85
N THR A 1148 -53.16 -41.52 -14.77
CA THR A 1148 -51.96 -41.72 -13.96
C THR A 1148 -51.23 -42.96 -14.45
N ALA A 1149 -49.98 -42.81 -14.87
CA ALA A 1149 -49.05 -43.91 -15.08
C ALA A 1149 -48.23 -44.11 -13.80
N SER A 1150 -48.04 -45.35 -13.35
CA SER A 1150 -47.30 -45.62 -12.11
C SER A 1150 -46.44 -46.87 -12.20
N LEU A 1151 -45.26 -46.83 -11.57
CA LEU A 1151 -44.38 -47.97 -11.30
C LEU A 1151 -44.47 -48.32 -9.81
N LEU A 1152 -44.70 -49.60 -9.51
CA LEU A 1152 -44.97 -50.08 -8.16
C LEU A 1152 -43.72 -50.72 -7.54
N ASN A 1153 -43.43 -50.37 -6.28
CA ASN A 1153 -42.27 -50.84 -5.50
C ASN A 1153 -40.94 -50.68 -6.25
N VAL A 1154 -40.70 -49.47 -6.75
CA VAL A 1154 -39.45 -49.06 -7.38
C VAL A 1154 -38.32 -49.04 -6.35
N ILE A 1155 -37.23 -49.74 -6.65
CA ILE A 1155 -35.96 -49.71 -5.92
C ILE A 1155 -34.88 -49.28 -6.89
N ASP A 1156 -34.31 -48.10 -6.67
CA ASP A 1156 -33.34 -47.43 -7.56
C ASP A 1156 -32.02 -47.07 -6.84
N GLY A 1157 -31.81 -47.64 -5.64
CA GLY A 1157 -30.63 -47.39 -4.81
C GLY A 1157 -30.67 -46.11 -3.97
N THR A 1158 -31.77 -45.35 -4.02
CA THR A 1158 -31.90 -44.05 -3.30
C THR A 1158 -32.84 -44.08 -2.10
N GLY A 1159 -33.34 -45.26 -1.70
CA GLY A 1159 -34.24 -45.39 -0.55
C GLY A 1159 -35.02 -46.70 -0.51
N PRO A 1160 -35.99 -46.84 0.41
CA PRO A 1160 -36.90 -47.98 0.47
C PRO A 1160 -37.80 -48.06 -0.78
N ALA A 1161 -38.35 -49.24 -1.04
CA ALA A 1161 -39.22 -49.47 -2.20
C ALA A 1161 -40.44 -48.53 -2.18
N ARG A 1162 -40.69 -47.82 -3.29
CA ARG A 1162 -41.74 -46.78 -3.38
C ARG A 1162 -42.56 -46.86 -4.66
N THR A 1163 -43.76 -46.30 -4.69
CA THR A 1163 -44.53 -46.14 -5.94
C THR A 1163 -44.20 -44.80 -6.58
N VAL A 1164 -43.88 -44.81 -7.88
CA VAL A 1164 -43.57 -43.60 -8.66
C VAL A 1164 -44.69 -43.37 -9.66
N SER A 1165 -45.27 -42.16 -9.70
CA SER A 1165 -46.45 -41.85 -10.51
C SER A 1165 -46.29 -40.55 -11.30
N VAL A 1166 -46.82 -40.50 -12.52
CA VAL A 1166 -46.95 -39.28 -13.34
C VAL A 1166 -48.31 -39.18 -14.01
N LEU A 1167 -48.76 -37.94 -14.20
CA LEU A 1167 -50.00 -37.65 -14.91
C LEU A 1167 -49.72 -37.36 -16.39
N MET A 1168 -50.44 -38.06 -17.27
CA MET A 1168 -50.43 -37.81 -18.71
C MET A 1168 -51.85 -37.52 -19.17
N SER A 1169 -52.04 -36.41 -19.87
CA SER A 1169 -53.28 -36.12 -20.59
C SER A 1169 -53.13 -36.46 -22.06
N VAL A 1170 -54.13 -37.13 -22.64
CA VAL A 1170 -54.18 -37.39 -24.09
C VAL A 1170 -55.27 -36.52 -24.70
N LEU A 1171 -54.88 -35.57 -25.53
CA LEU A 1171 -55.79 -34.72 -26.29
C LEU A 1171 -55.27 -34.57 -27.73
N LEU A 1172 -55.70 -35.50 -28.58
CA LEU A 1172 -55.31 -35.59 -29.98
C LEU A 1172 -55.66 -34.30 -30.71
N GLY A 1173 -54.63 -33.61 -31.22
CA GLY A 1173 -54.77 -32.36 -31.95
C GLY A 1173 -54.44 -31.09 -31.15
N ASP A 1174 -54.20 -31.17 -29.84
CA ASP A 1174 -53.77 -30.03 -29.00
C ASP A 1174 -52.26 -29.77 -29.15
N THR A 1175 -51.90 -29.20 -30.30
CA THR A 1175 -50.52 -29.03 -30.72
C THR A 1175 -49.79 -27.96 -29.92
N ASN A 1176 -50.51 -26.97 -29.37
CA ASN A 1176 -49.95 -25.92 -28.52
C ASN A 1176 -49.96 -26.25 -27.00
N ALA A 1177 -50.57 -27.38 -26.61
CA ALA A 1177 -50.68 -27.86 -25.23
C ALA A 1177 -51.51 -26.96 -24.30
N ASP A 1178 -52.47 -26.20 -24.84
CA ASP A 1178 -53.34 -25.29 -24.07
C ASP A 1178 -54.55 -26.00 -23.44
N ARG A 1179 -54.66 -27.33 -23.62
CA ARG A 1179 -55.73 -28.22 -23.14
C ARG A 1179 -57.04 -28.10 -23.89
N SER A 1180 -57.06 -27.41 -25.01
CA SER A 1180 -58.19 -27.33 -25.93
C SER A 1180 -57.72 -27.51 -27.37
N VAL A 1181 -58.55 -28.11 -28.23
CA VAL A 1181 -58.27 -28.19 -29.67
C VAL A 1181 -59.11 -27.14 -30.37
N ASN A 1182 -58.47 -26.06 -30.83
CA ASN A 1182 -59.17 -24.91 -31.39
C ASN A 1182 -58.50 -24.41 -32.69
N SER A 1183 -58.86 -23.21 -33.14
CA SER A 1183 -58.29 -22.62 -34.37
C SER A 1183 -56.77 -22.41 -34.28
N ALA A 1184 -56.23 -22.15 -33.08
CA ALA A 1184 -54.79 -21.98 -32.86
C ALA A 1184 -54.01 -23.25 -33.22
N ASP A 1185 -54.51 -24.45 -32.89
CA ASP A 1185 -53.86 -25.71 -33.26
C ASP A 1185 -53.90 -25.98 -34.76
N ILE A 1186 -55.05 -25.67 -35.38
CA ILE A 1186 -55.24 -25.81 -36.81
C ILE A 1186 -54.26 -24.91 -37.55
N ASP A 1187 -54.14 -23.65 -37.12
CA ASP A 1187 -53.24 -22.67 -37.74
C ASP A 1187 -51.78 -23.02 -37.48
N GLN A 1188 -51.43 -23.48 -36.27
CA GLN A 1188 -50.08 -23.94 -35.95
C GLN A 1188 -49.69 -25.12 -36.84
N THR A 1189 -50.53 -26.15 -36.94
CA THR A 1189 -50.27 -27.33 -37.78
C THR A 1189 -50.24 -26.97 -39.27
N LYS A 1190 -51.12 -26.09 -39.73
CA LYS A 1190 -51.17 -25.62 -41.12
C LYS A 1190 -49.92 -24.82 -41.50
N SER A 1191 -49.43 -23.96 -40.62
CA SER A 1191 -48.23 -23.14 -40.84
C SER A 1191 -46.96 -23.99 -41.02
N ARG A 1192 -46.97 -25.21 -40.48
CA ARG A 1192 -45.84 -26.16 -40.49
C ARG A 1192 -45.95 -27.24 -41.57
N SER A 1193 -47.06 -27.28 -42.33
CA SER A 1193 -47.26 -28.23 -43.42
C SER A 1193 -46.20 -28.05 -44.50
N GLY A 1194 -45.56 -29.14 -44.91
CA GLY A 1194 -44.46 -29.16 -45.87
C GLY A 1194 -43.06 -28.98 -45.26
N GLN A 1195 -42.96 -28.75 -43.94
CA GLN A 1195 -41.69 -28.75 -43.22
C GLN A 1195 -41.29 -30.17 -42.82
N PRO A 1196 -39.98 -30.49 -42.73
CA PRO A 1196 -39.52 -31.72 -42.10
C PRO A 1196 -39.84 -31.72 -40.60
N VAL A 1197 -40.08 -32.91 -40.05
CA VAL A 1197 -40.28 -33.11 -38.60
C VAL A 1197 -38.95 -32.88 -37.86
N SER A 1198 -39.01 -32.16 -36.74
CA SER A 1198 -37.88 -31.76 -35.90
C SER A 1198 -38.30 -31.64 -34.43
N ALA A 1199 -37.34 -31.48 -33.52
CA ALA A 1199 -37.59 -31.25 -32.09
C ALA A 1199 -38.49 -30.03 -31.80
N ALA A 1200 -38.57 -29.04 -32.71
CA ALA A 1200 -39.38 -27.83 -32.51
C ALA A 1200 -40.83 -27.94 -33.02
N ASN A 1201 -41.12 -28.90 -33.91
CA ASN A 1201 -42.42 -28.98 -34.60
C ASN A 1201 -43.06 -30.37 -34.59
N PHE A 1202 -42.44 -31.38 -33.95
CA PHE A 1202 -42.95 -32.76 -33.91
C PHE A 1202 -44.36 -32.90 -33.32
N ARG A 1203 -44.81 -31.95 -32.48
CA ARG A 1203 -46.17 -31.93 -31.93
C ARG A 1203 -47.24 -31.75 -33.01
N SER A 1204 -46.87 -31.14 -34.14
CA SER A 1204 -47.75 -30.93 -35.29
C SER A 1204 -47.86 -32.16 -36.21
N ASP A 1205 -46.98 -33.15 -36.05
CA ASP A 1205 -47.11 -34.47 -36.70
C ASP A 1205 -47.99 -35.33 -35.80
N VAL A 1206 -49.28 -35.01 -35.82
CA VAL A 1206 -50.27 -35.61 -34.92
C VAL A 1206 -50.65 -37.02 -35.36
N ASN A 1207 -50.43 -37.36 -36.63
CA ASN A 1207 -50.73 -38.69 -37.16
C ASN A 1207 -49.56 -39.68 -37.04
N VAL A 1208 -48.34 -39.19 -36.71
CA VAL A 1208 -47.14 -39.99 -36.41
C VAL A 1208 -46.61 -40.70 -37.65
N ASP A 1209 -46.76 -40.10 -38.85
CA ASP A 1209 -46.31 -40.66 -40.12
C ASP A 1209 -44.91 -40.16 -40.55
N GLY A 1210 -44.33 -39.21 -39.82
CA GLY A 1210 -43.04 -38.61 -40.08
C GLY A 1210 -43.07 -37.49 -41.12
N SER A 1211 -44.25 -37.02 -41.53
CA SER A 1211 -44.44 -36.00 -42.57
C SER A 1211 -45.53 -35.00 -42.22
N LEU A 1212 -45.16 -33.74 -41.90
CA LEU A 1212 -46.12 -32.67 -41.65
C LEU A 1212 -46.88 -32.28 -42.92
N ASN A 1213 -48.14 -32.71 -43.04
CA ASN A 1213 -48.89 -32.49 -44.27
C ASN A 1213 -50.40 -32.25 -44.06
N SER A 1214 -51.14 -32.21 -45.16
CA SER A 1214 -52.59 -31.98 -45.13
C SER A 1214 -53.37 -33.01 -44.31
N ALA A 1215 -52.82 -34.21 -44.08
CA ALA A 1215 -53.40 -35.25 -43.22
C ALA A 1215 -53.40 -34.85 -41.75
N ASP A 1216 -52.32 -34.23 -41.26
CA ASP A 1216 -52.24 -33.70 -39.89
C ASP A 1216 -53.23 -32.57 -39.68
N VAL A 1217 -53.24 -31.61 -40.61
CA VAL A 1217 -54.19 -30.49 -40.57
C VAL A 1217 -55.64 -31.00 -40.55
N ARG A 1218 -55.96 -32.03 -41.35
CA ARG A 1218 -57.29 -32.67 -41.32
C ARG A 1218 -57.56 -33.37 -39.99
N LEU A 1219 -56.57 -34.03 -39.40
CA LEU A 1219 -56.70 -34.72 -38.12
C LEU A 1219 -56.96 -33.74 -36.98
N VAL A 1220 -56.19 -32.65 -36.88
CA VAL A 1220 -56.42 -31.58 -35.90
C VAL A 1220 -57.81 -30.96 -36.09
N LYS A 1221 -58.19 -30.61 -37.33
CA LYS A 1221 -59.53 -30.09 -37.65
C LYS A 1221 -60.64 -31.02 -37.20
N SER A 1222 -60.47 -32.34 -37.36
CA SER A 1222 -61.46 -33.34 -36.95
C SER A 1222 -61.67 -33.43 -35.43
N LYS A 1223 -60.77 -32.82 -34.64
CA LYS A 1223 -60.80 -32.78 -33.17
C LYS A 1223 -61.10 -31.40 -32.61
N SER A 1224 -61.30 -30.39 -33.47
CA SER A 1224 -61.65 -29.04 -33.04
C SER A 1224 -62.94 -29.06 -32.19
N GLY A 1225 -62.91 -28.36 -31.05
CA GLY A 1225 -63.98 -28.34 -30.06
C GLY A 1225 -63.86 -29.42 -28.98
N THR A 1226 -62.81 -30.25 -28.99
CA THR A 1226 -62.47 -31.12 -27.85
C THR A 1226 -61.56 -30.39 -26.86
N ALA A 1227 -61.71 -30.67 -25.57
CA ALA A 1227 -60.88 -30.12 -24.51
C ALA A 1227 -60.71 -31.14 -23.39
N LEU A 1228 -59.68 -30.99 -22.57
CA LEU A 1228 -59.53 -31.76 -21.34
C LEU A 1228 -60.44 -31.18 -20.24
N PRO A 1229 -60.96 -32.02 -19.33
CA PRO A 1229 -61.80 -31.58 -18.21
C PRO A 1229 -61.12 -30.58 -17.27
#